data_AF-A0A6J1LRN1-F1
#
_entry.id   AF-A0A6J1LRN1-F1
#
_cell.length_a   1.000
_cell.length_b   1.000
_cell.length_c   1.000
_cell.angle_alpha   90.00
_cell.angle_beta   90.00
_cell.angle_gamma   90.00
#
_symmetry.space_group_name_H-M   'P 1'
#
loop_
_entity.id
_entity.type
_entity.pdbx_description
1 polymer ?
#
loop_
_entity_poly.entity_id
_entity_poly.type
_entity_poly.pdbx_seq_one_letter_code
_entity_poly.pdbx_strand_id
1 'polypeptide(L)'
;MLKLLISCRVSHINRIWSRAMGSKQAQNEDNKLDTFRRICDEIAAESSYLRKVEKLEMFFKKGSSGAGFKGDMLQWVQFLIPGSTQRVYNLQNKALIKLFARIFNVDQQEMHLDLEQDGDISETLRKHFASSSKLKPQAQSELYLHDVESLLCQLEQRTKEDEQTEVLHKLCKQATDLDLRTFIRLIKQDLRINARARHILDAFGPQAYPAYQSSRDLTAIVQNFAGNRPTSLKTPTKTATQKAKKKTSAIQVMTPISPMLANACKSVEEAFKKNPGGLYSEVKYDGERVQIHKQGAEFKFFSRNLKPVMDHKIKELKEYIPRAFPGADDMILDSEIILVDTETGALLPFGTLGAHKKHTYVNASVCLFVFDCLLYDGDDLTELAFCKRREILEQNIQPIKSHVQLSESEFLKTKNELALMTAKVLQANLEGVVLKSPGGTYQPGKRNWLKVKKDYLFGGKMADTADLVVLGAWYGSGKKGGVLSIFLMGCYDARDHLWKTVTKVHSGLDDATNDEIHEALMKLTERADANKIPNWLLCKKALIPDVLAKTPEKMPVWEITGAEFTQSEAHTAAGISIRFPRITRLRSDKSAMEANDLAHLEQLYAASKKNVNVDLLLANCDEDKDDLANRLKLEKTPQKGKAAKGAAASSSKKSKRSNSGSDDEQPTPSKGRSSRKITKLEAPTATSKGSLKDFFKPKTTTVAVKIESKSPEDVKMKVEGEDSNLFSGQVAYFVADAAQSKQKDEFVRHGGILAENSNKAPLVFHSNTKNVDLAELRPLYRRSCRHLSVQWLEASLQAKKLQPYPLYALLLKS
;
A
#
# COMPACT_ATOMS: atom_id res chain seq x y z
N MET A 1 -18.06 -6.84 -18.55
CA MET A 1 -18.95 -8.01 -18.61
C MET A 1 -18.17 -9.32 -18.77
N LEU A 2 -17.47 -9.58 -19.89
CA LEU A 2 -16.80 -10.87 -20.15
C LEU A 2 -15.82 -11.35 -19.05
N LYS A 3 -15.07 -10.44 -18.40
CA LYS A 3 -14.21 -10.77 -17.24
C LYS A 3 -14.95 -11.37 -16.03
N LEU A 4 -16.23 -11.02 -15.80
CA LEU A 4 -17.05 -11.69 -14.77
C LEU A 4 -17.34 -13.13 -15.17
N LEU A 5 -17.75 -13.37 -16.43
CA LEU A 5 -18.11 -14.70 -16.92
C LEU A 5 -16.96 -15.71 -16.82
N ILE A 6 -15.72 -15.29 -17.03
CA ILE A 6 -14.54 -16.18 -16.92
C ILE A 6 -14.25 -16.53 -15.45
N SER A 7 -14.30 -15.55 -14.54
CA SER A 7 -14.17 -15.79 -13.09
C SER A 7 -15.31 -16.67 -12.54
N CYS A 8 -16.54 -16.47 -13.04
CA CYS A 8 -17.67 -17.34 -12.76
C CYS A 8 -17.47 -18.75 -13.32
N ARG A 9 -16.93 -18.95 -14.53
CA ARG A 9 -16.80 -20.29 -15.12
C ARG A 9 -15.88 -21.22 -14.34
N VAL A 10 -14.68 -20.77 -13.95
CA VAL A 10 -13.74 -21.60 -13.18
C VAL A 10 -14.30 -21.91 -11.79
N SER A 11 -14.94 -20.94 -11.13
CA SER A 11 -15.61 -21.16 -9.83
C SER A 11 -16.89 -22.00 -9.94
N HIS A 12 -17.57 -22.02 -11.08
CA HIS A 12 -18.76 -22.87 -11.30
C HIS A 12 -18.39 -24.33 -11.51
N ILE A 13 -17.31 -24.64 -12.22
CA ILE A 13 -16.93 -26.04 -12.51
C ILE A 13 -16.65 -26.81 -11.22
N ASN A 14 -15.88 -26.25 -10.28
CA ASN A 14 -15.67 -26.90 -8.97
C ASN A 14 -16.93 -26.85 -8.08
N ARG A 15 -17.87 -25.92 -8.30
CA ARG A 15 -19.18 -25.88 -7.61
C ARG A 15 -20.23 -26.83 -8.16
N ILE A 16 -19.97 -27.51 -9.29
CA ILE A 16 -20.84 -28.60 -9.75
C ILE A 16 -20.64 -29.85 -8.88
N TRP A 17 -19.43 -30.07 -8.34
CA TRP A 17 -19.16 -31.17 -7.41
C TRP A 17 -19.86 -31.01 -6.05
N SER A 18 -19.97 -29.78 -5.51
CA SER A 18 -20.78 -29.55 -4.30
C SER A 18 -22.30 -29.63 -4.53
N ARG A 19 -22.75 -29.65 -5.80
CA ARG A 19 -24.13 -29.98 -6.18
C ARG A 19 -24.42 -31.49 -6.27
N ALA A 20 -23.40 -32.35 -6.13
CA ALA A 20 -23.56 -33.81 -6.18
C ALA A 20 -23.79 -34.46 -4.79
N MET A 21 -23.72 -33.69 -3.69
CA MET A 21 -24.18 -34.15 -2.38
C MET A 21 -25.67 -33.83 -2.20
N GLY A 22 -26.48 -34.84 -1.86
CA GLY A 22 -27.90 -34.65 -1.56
C GLY A 22 -28.11 -33.79 -0.30
N SER A 23 -29.24 -33.11 -0.19
CA SER A 23 -29.53 -32.15 0.91
C SER A 23 -29.31 -32.72 2.31
N LYS A 24 -29.65 -34.00 2.52
CA LYS A 24 -29.43 -34.76 3.77
C LYS A 24 -27.96 -34.88 4.20
N GLN A 25 -27.01 -34.70 3.28
CA GLN A 25 -25.57 -34.73 3.57
C GLN A 25 -25.02 -33.34 3.90
N ALA A 26 -25.61 -32.27 3.35
CA ALA A 26 -25.28 -30.90 3.72
C ALA A 26 -25.76 -30.53 5.14
N GLN A 27 -26.96 -30.99 5.53
CA GLN A 27 -27.56 -30.75 6.84
C GLN A 27 -27.16 -31.84 7.85
N ASN A 28 -26.01 -31.66 8.51
CA ASN A 28 -25.56 -32.51 9.61
C ASN A 28 -24.82 -31.71 10.70
N GLU A 29 -24.66 -32.27 11.90
CA GLU A 29 -24.08 -31.57 13.06
C GLU A 29 -22.67 -31.01 12.81
N ASP A 30 -21.82 -31.71 12.06
CA ASP A 30 -20.48 -31.24 11.73
C ASP A 30 -20.50 -30.05 10.75
N ASN A 31 -21.62 -29.82 10.06
CA ASN A 31 -21.83 -28.71 9.13
C ASN A 31 -22.59 -27.52 9.73
N LYS A 32 -22.97 -27.55 11.02
CA LYS A 32 -23.58 -26.38 11.70
C LYS A 32 -22.56 -25.27 11.95
N LEU A 33 -23.01 -24.02 11.84
CA LEU A 33 -22.21 -22.83 12.14
C LEU A 33 -21.81 -22.78 13.63
N ASP A 34 -22.70 -23.19 14.53
CA ASP A 34 -22.35 -23.36 15.95
C ASP A 34 -21.21 -24.36 16.18
N THR A 35 -21.22 -25.51 15.49
CA THR A 35 -20.11 -26.48 15.58
C THR A 35 -18.80 -25.87 15.10
N PHE A 36 -18.82 -25.18 13.96
CA PHE A 36 -17.65 -24.45 13.44
C PHE A 36 -17.15 -23.38 14.40
N ARG A 37 -18.07 -22.62 14.99
CA ARG A 37 -17.80 -21.61 16.02
C ARG A 37 -17.16 -22.23 17.27
N ARG A 38 -17.73 -23.31 17.83
CA ARG A 38 -17.19 -24.01 19.01
C ARG A 38 -15.77 -24.50 18.77
N ILE A 39 -15.50 -25.16 17.64
CA ILE A 39 -14.15 -25.60 17.27
C ILE A 39 -13.21 -24.39 17.08
N CYS A 40 -13.67 -23.28 16.49
CA CYS A 40 -12.86 -22.05 16.40
C CYS A 40 -12.53 -21.47 17.78
N ASP A 41 -13.48 -21.37 18.70
CA ASP A 41 -13.25 -20.84 20.06
C ASP A 41 -12.33 -21.78 20.88
N GLU A 42 -12.46 -23.11 20.74
CA GLU A 42 -11.50 -24.08 21.30
C GLU A 42 -10.07 -23.90 20.77
N ILE A 43 -9.93 -23.69 19.45
CA ILE A 43 -8.62 -23.41 18.84
C ILE A 43 -8.11 -22.05 19.31
N ALA A 44 -8.97 -21.05 19.51
CA ALA A 44 -8.57 -19.73 20.00
C ALA A 44 -8.02 -19.77 21.43
N ALA A 45 -8.65 -20.55 22.31
CA ALA A 45 -8.28 -20.69 23.72
C ALA A 45 -6.96 -21.43 23.94
N GLU A 46 -6.63 -22.42 23.09
CA GLU A 46 -5.34 -23.11 23.15
C GLU A 46 -4.18 -22.17 22.77
N SER A 47 -3.06 -22.25 23.50
CA SER A 47 -1.86 -21.43 23.24
C SER A 47 -0.81 -22.15 22.39
N SER A 48 -0.69 -23.47 22.54
CA SER A 48 0.29 -24.29 21.81
C SER A 48 -0.16 -24.56 20.37
N TYR A 49 0.67 -24.18 19.40
CA TYR A 49 0.43 -24.47 17.99
C TYR A 49 0.29 -25.97 17.69
N LEU A 50 0.98 -26.84 18.44
CA LEU A 50 0.88 -28.30 18.27
C LEU A 50 -0.50 -28.80 18.74
N ARG A 51 -0.96 -28.36 19.91
CA ARG A 51 -2.30 -28.72 20.41
C ARG A 51 -3.45 -28.17 19.57
N LYS A 52 -3.26 -27.02 18.90
CA LYS A 52 -4.21 -26.53 17.88
C LYS A 52 -4.31 -27.49 16.68
N VAL A 53 -3.19 -28.07 16.23
CA VAL A 53 -3.14 -29.11 15.18
C VAL A 53 -3.81 -30.40 15.67
N GLU A 54 -3.45 -30.87 16.86
CA GLU A 54 -4.02 -32.09 17.49
C GLU A 54 -5.55 -31.99 17.64
N LYS A 55 -6.08 -30.84 18.11
CA LYS A 55 -7.52 -30.58 18.19
C LYS A 55 -8.20 -30.68 16.82
N LEU A 56 -7.60 -30.08 15.77
CA LEU A 56 -8.14 -30.14 14.41
C LEU A 56 -8.06 -31.57 13.81
N GLU A 57 -6.96 -32.30 14.00
CA GLU A 57 -6.85 -33.70 13.58
C GLU A 57 -7.92 -34.55 14.28
N MET A 58 -8.05 -34.42 15.61
CA MET A 58 -9.07 -35.13 16.38
C MET A 58 -10.49 -34.82 15.91
N PHE A 59 -10.79 -33.56 15.60
CA PHE A 59 -12.09 -33.16 15.07
C PHE A 59 -12.35 -33.75 13.67
N PHE A 60 -11.44 -33.57 12.71
CA PHE A 60 -11.58 -34.13 11.35
C PHE A 60 -11.56 -35.68 11.32
N LYS A 61 -11.08 -36.32 12.38
CA LYS A 61 -11.07 -37.79 12.55
C LYS A 61 -12.32 -38.34 13.24
N LYS A 62 -12.92 -37.60 14.17
CA LYS A 62 -14.05 -38.06 15.01
C LYS A 62 -15.40 -37.39 14.72
N GLY A 63 -15.42 -36.20 14.14
CA GLY A 63 -16.60 -35.33 14.09
C GLY A 63 -17.09 -34.92 15.48
N SER A 64 -18.15 -34.11 15.55
CA SER A 64 -18.83 -33.79 16.81
C SER A 64 -19.60 -34.97 17.40
N SER A 65 -19.96 -35.97 16.58
CA SER A 65 -20.63 -37.19 17.03
C SER A 65 -19.70 -38.25 17.64
N GLY A 66 -18.38 -38.08 17.57
CA GLY A 66 -17.40 -39.09 17.95
C GLY A 66 -17.26 -40.28 16.98
N ALA A 67 -18.28 -40.53 16.15
CA ALA A 67 -18.40 -41.67 15.23
C ALA A 67 -17.77 -41.46 13.85
N GLY A 68 -16.93 -40.45 13.69
CA GLY A 68 -16.30 -40.04 12.43
C GLY A 68 -16.88 -38.73 11.89
N PHE A 69 -16.04 -37.93 11.24
CA PHE A 69 -16.42 -36.65 10.63
C PHE A 69 -17.28 -36.87 9.37
N LYS A 70 -18.40 -36.14 9.28
CA LYS A 70 -19.42 -36.22 8.22
C LYS A 70 -19.68 -34.87 7.52
N GLY A 71 -18.97 -33.82 7.92
CA GLY A 71 -19.07 -32.49 7.33
C GLY A 71 -18.41 -32.36 5.95
N ASP A 72 -18.58 -31.20 5.31
CA ASP A 72 -17.83 -30.83 4.11
C ASP A 72 -16.44 -30.33 4.52
N MET A 73 -15.44 -31.19 4.40
CA MET A 73 -14.06 -30.88 4.80
C MET A 73 -13.45 -29.73 3.97
N LEU A 74 -13.85 -29.56 2.70
CA LEU A 74 -13.35 -28.48 1.87
C LEU A 74 -13.94 -27.15 2.30
N GLN A 75 -15.25 -27.09 2.59
CA GLN A 75 -15.91 -25.90 3.10
C GLN A 75 -15.33 -25.49 4.47
N TRP A 76 -15.07 -26.47 5.35
CA TRP A 76 -14.38 -26.26 6.63
C TRP A 76 -12.99 -25.64 6.47
N VAL A 77 -12.13 -26.22 5.61
CA VAL A 77 -10.76 -25.72 5.41
C VAL A 77 -10.76 -24.35 4.71
N GLN A 78 -11.71 -24.10 3.79
CA GLN A 78 -11.89 -22.77 3.19
C GLN A 78 -12.29 -21.71 4.23
N PHE A 79 -13.19 -22.05 5.18
CA PHE A 79 -13.59 -21.12 6.24
C PHE A 79 -12.51 -20.93 7.31
N LEU A 80 -11.78 -21.98 7.70
CA LEU A 80 -10.62 -21.88 8.61
C LEU A 80 -9.45 -21.09 7.99
N ILE A 81 -9.37 -21.00 6.66
CA ILE A 81 -8.37 -20.23 5.92
C ILE A 81 -9.10 -19.22 5.01
N PRO A 82 -9.85 -18.24 5.56
CA PRO A 82 -10.83 -17.46 4.77
C PRO A 82 -10.16 -16.62 3.67
N GLY A 83 -8.95 -16.11 3.93
CA GLY A 83 -8.12 -15.39 2.95
C GLY A 83 -7.57 -16.25 1.79
N SER A 84 -7.80 -17.58 1.77
CA SER A 84 -7.46 -18.44 0.61
C SER A 84 -8.29 -18.07 -0.62
N THR A 85 -9.58 -17.82 -0.42
CA THR A 85 -10.58 -17.50 -1.46
C THR A 85 -10.40 -16.11 -2.09
N GLN A 86 -9.56 -15.26 -1.48
CA GLN A 86 -9.24 -13.88 -1.89
C GLN A 86 -10.43 -12.89 -2.03
N ARG A 87 -11.65 -13.26 -1.59
CA ARG A 87 -12.89 -12.47 -1.72
C ARG A 87 -12.74 -11.02 -1.24
N VAL A 88 -13.52 -10.10 -1.82
CA VAL A 88 -13.49 -8.67 -1.49
C VAL A 88 -14.89 -8.10 -1.29
N TYR A 89 -15.33 -8.05 -0.02
CA TYR A 89 -16.66 -7.54 0.36
C TYR A 89 -16.75 -6.00 0.45
N ASN A 90 -15.62 -5.28 0.37
CA ASN A 90 -15.50 -3.82 0.56
C ASN A 90 -15.94 -3.27 1.95
N LEU A 91 -16.36 -4.13 2.87
CA LEU A 91 -16.82 -3.78 4.21
C LEU A 91 -15.65 -3.62 5.22
N GLN A 92 -15.31 -2.39 5.55
CA GLN A 92 -14.40 -2.05 6.66
C GLN A 92 -15.19 -1.58 7.90
N ASN A 93 -14.52 -1.48 9.06
CA ASN A 93 -15.18 -1.27 10.36
C ASN A 93 -16.16 -0.08 10.36
N LYS A 94 -15.76 1.08 9.79
CA LYS A 94 -16.64 2.26 9.70
C LYS A 94 -17.87 2.05 8.80
N ALA A 95 -17.76 1.22 7.77
CA ALA A 95 -18.90 0.83 6.93
C ALA A 95 -19.80 -0.17 7.66
N LEU A 96 -19.22 -1.20 8.28
CA LEU A 96 -19.95 -2.19 9.09
C LEU A 96 -20.78 -1.50 10.18
N ILE A 97 -20.17 -0.62 10.99
CA ILE A 97 -20.87 0.19 11.99
C ILE A 97 -22.02 0.99 11.35
N LYS A 98 -21.78 1.69 10.22
CA LYS A 98 -22.82 2.47 9.53
C LYS A 98 -24.01 1.61 9.07
N LEU A 99 -23.78 0.40 8.57
CA LEU A 99 -24.87 -0.48 8.13
C LEU A 99 -25.62 -1.08 9.34
N PHE A 100 -24.90 -1.54 10.37
CA PHE A 100 -25.52 -2.16 11.53
C PHE A 100 -26.23 -1.19 12.47
N ALA A 101 -25.78 0.07 12.58
CA ALA A 101 -26.52 1.14 13.25
C ALA A 101 -27.94 1.30 12.67
N ARG A 102 -28.08 1.26 11.33
CA ARG A 102 -29.39 1.28 10.64
C ARG A 102 -30.25 0.04 10.92
N ILE A 103 -29.62 -1.14 10.94
CA ILE A 103 -30.30 -2.43 11.19
C ILE A 103 -30.83 -2.47 12.63
N PHE A 104 -29.95 -2.32 13.62
CA PHE A 104 -30.28 -2.44 15.05
C PHE A 104 -30.96 -1.20 15.65
N ASN A 105 -30.90 -0.05 14.96
CA ASN A 105 -31.39 1.25 15.43
C ASN A 105 -30.66 1.73 16.71
N VAL A 106 -29.34 1.72 16.64
CA VAL A 106 -28.39 2.15 17.68
C VAL A 106 -27.62 3.37 17.15
N ASP A 107 -27.16 4.26 18.03
CA ASP A 107 -26.36 5.42 17.62
C ASP A 107 -25.01 4.99 17.01
N GLN A 108 -24.52 5.75 16.02
CA GLN A 108 -23.28 5.41 15.35
C GLN A 108 -22.04 5.71 16.20
N GLN A 109 -22.07 6.72 17.06
CA GLN A 109 -20.92 7.11 17.89
C GLN A 109 -20.74 6.15 19.07
N GLU A 110 -21.83 5.69 19.69
CA GLU A 110 -21.84 4.58 20.67
C GLU A 110 -21.05 3.37 20.13
N MET A 111 -21.40 2.90 18.93
CA MET A 111 -20.74 1.76 18.28
C MET A 111 -19.27 1.99 17.90
N HIS A 112 -18.81 3.24 17.75
CA HIS A 112 -17.37 3.52 17.56
C HIS A 112 -16.61 3.47 18.89
N LEU A 113 -17.20 3.94 19.99
CA LEU A 113 -16.60 3.88 21.33
C LEU A 113 -16.41 2.43 21.80
N ASP A 114 -17.43 1.59 21.64
CA ASP A 114 -17.32 0.15 21.96
C ASP A 114 -16.27 -0.56 21.07
N LEU A 115 -16.12 -0.15 19.81
CA LEU A 115 -15.07 -0.69 18.93
C LEU A 115 -13.65 -0.27 19.36
N GLU A 116 -13.48 0.95 19.86
CA GLU A 116 -12.21 1.44 20.39
C GLU A 116 -11.82 0.67 21.66
N GLN A 117 -12.79 0.39 22.53
CA GLN A 117 -12.58 -0.40 23.76
C GLN A 117 -12.37 -1.90 23.50
N ASP A 118 -13.15 -2.54 22.64
CA ASP A 118 -13.02 -3.98 22.34
C ASP A 118 -11.86 -4.29 21.37
N GLY A 119 -11.55 -3.36 20.46
CA GLY A 119 -10.65 -3.60 19.33
C GLY A 119 -11.13 -4.65 18.32
N ASP A 120 -12.35 -5.18 18.45
CA ASP A 120 -12.92 -6.22 17.59
C ASP A 120 -14.37 -5.93 17.19
N ILE A 121 -14.53 -5.46 15.94
CA ILE A 121 -15.82 -5.20 15.31
C ILE A 121 -16.78 -6.42 15.31
N SER A 122 -16.27 -7.65 15.36
CA SER A 122 -17.15 -8.83 15.47
C SER A 122 -17.79 -8.96 16.86
N GLU A 123 -17.13 -8.48 17.90
CA GLU A 123 -17.61 -8.52 19.28
C GLU A 123 -18.51 -7.31 19.58
N THR A 124 -18.12 -6.11 19.14
CA THR A 124 -18.97 -4.90 19.19
C THR A 124 -20.32 -5.15 18.52
N LEU A 125 -20.33 -5.70 17.30
CA LEU A 125 -21.58 -6.04 16.60
C LEU A 125 -22.38 -7.15 17.28
N ARG A 126 -21.73 -8.08 18.01
CA ARG A 126 -22.42 -9.08 18.83
C ARG A 126 -23.19 -8.41 19.97
N LYS A 127 -22.52 -7.53 20.73
CA LYS A 127 -23.12 -6.82 21.89
C LYS A 127 -24.37 -6.05 21.48
N HIS A 128 -24.28 -5.17 20.47
CA HIS A 128 -25.43 -4.37 20.05
C HIS A 128 -26.54 -5.20 19.38
N PHE A 129 -26.23 -6.36 18.79
CA PHE A 129 -27.27 -7.28 18.29
C PHE A 129 -27.99 -7.97 19.44
N ALA A 130 -27.26 -8.44 20.46
CA ALA A 130 -27.84 -9.06 21.65
C ALA A 130 -28.75 -8.09 22.45
N SER A 131 -28.36 -6.82 22.56
CA SER A 131 -29.17 -5.79 23.24
C SER A 131 -30.31 -5.23 22.39
N SER A 132 -30.24 -5.29 21.04
CA SER A 132 -31.20 -4.63 20.14
C SER A 132 -32.66 -4.93 20.49
N SER A 133 -33.48 -3.89 20.59
CA SER A 133 -34.93 -3.99 20.77
C SER A 133 -35.67 -4.29 19.47
N LYS A 134 -35.15 -3.78 18.34
CA LYS A 134 -35.78 -3.81 17.00
C LYS A 134 -35.63 -5.15 16.28
N LEU A 135 -34.52 -5.85 16.48
CA LEU A 135 -34.25 -7.13 15.85
C LEU A 135 -33.56 -8.06 16.84
N LYS A 136 -34.32 -8.95 17.47
CA LYS A 136 -33.79 -9.92 18.43
C LYS A 136 -33.01 -11.05 17.71
N PRO A 137 -31.87 -11.51 18.26
CA PRO A 137 -31.21 -12.72 17.78
C PRO A 137 -32.09 -13.95 17.97
N GLN A 138 -31.80 -15.00 17.19
CA GLN A 138 -32.41 -16.31 17.39
C GLN A 138 -31.87 -16.98 18.67
N ALA A 139 -32.72 -17.77 19.33
CA ALA A 139 -32.38 -18.47 20.57
C ALA A 139 -31.43 -19.67 20.36
N GLN A 140 -31.39 -20.24 19.15
CA GLN A 140 -30.53 -21.35 18.76
C GLN A 140 -29.95 -21.12 17.36
N SER A 141 -28.85 -21.81 17.04
CA SER A 141 -28.17 -21.69 15.73
C SER A 141 -28.67 -22.77 14.77
N GLU A 142 -29.44 -22.34 13.77
CA GLU A 142 -29.97 -23.23 12.71
C GLU A 142 -29.17 -23.12 11.40
N LEU A 143 -28.15 -22.25 11.34
CA LEU A 143 -27.34 -22.01 10.15
C LEU A 143 -26.32 -23.12 9.91
N TYR A 144 -26.19 -23.55 8.66
CA TYR A 144 -25.14 -24.45 8.21
C TYR A 144 -24.08 -23.69 7.38
N LEU A 145 -22.89 -24.28 7.21
CA LEU A 145 -21.79 -23.64 6.49
C LEU A 145 -22.14 -23.30 5.03
N HIS A 146 -23.07 -24.03 4.42
CA HIS A 146 -23.54 -23.75 3.05
C HIS A 146 -24.46 -22.53 2.96
N ASP A 147 -25.26 -22.23 4.00
CA ASP A 147 -26.05 -20.99 4.10
C ASP A 147 -25.13 -19.78 4.25
N VAL A 148 -24.11 -19.91 5.09
CA VAL A 148 -23.06 -18.90 5.30
C VAL A 148 -22.30 -18.63 4.00
N GLU A 149 -21.86 -19.68 3.30
CA GLU A 149 -21.21 -19.58 1.99
C GLU A 149 -22.10 -18.86 0.98
N SER A 150 -23.39 -19.22 0.92
CA SER A 150 -24.38 -18.58 0.05
C SER A 150 -24.53 -17.08 0.35
N LEU A 151 -24.60 -16.69 1.62
CA LEU A 151 -24.70 -15.29 2.05
C LEU A 151 -23.40 -14.50 1.78
N LEU A 152 -22.22 -15.09 2.02
CA LEU A 152 -20.94 -14.47 1.66
C LEU A 152 -20.83 -14.25 0.15
N CYS A 153 -21.32 -15.18 -0.67
CA CYS A 153 -21.34 -15.04 -2.13
C CYS A 153 -22.32 -13.98 -2.62
N GLN A 154 -23.48 -13.82 -1.97
CA GLN A 154 -24.39 -12.70 -2.23
C GLN A 154 -23.70 -11.37 -1.89
N LEU A 155 -23.04 -11.29 -0.73
CA LEU A 155 -22.38 -10.08 -0.24
C LEU A 155 -21.17 -9.66 -1.10
N GLU A 156 -20.39 -10.61 -1.62
CA GLU A 156 -19.31 -10.36 -2.59
C GLU A 156 -19.82 -9.72 -3.89
N GLN A 157 -21.07 -10.00 -4.27
CA GLN A 157 -21.71 -9.44 -5.47
C GLN A 157 -22.40 -8.09 -5.23
N ARG A 158 -22.42 -7.56 -4.00
CA ARG A 158 -23.04 -6.25 -3.67
C ARG A 158 -21.99 -5.19 -3.39
N THR A 159 -22.18 -4.02 -4.00
CA THR A 159 -21.26 -2.88 -3.86
C THR A 159 -21.94 -1.60 -3.35
N LYS A 160 -23.28 -1.55 -3.29
CA LYS A 160 -24.03 -0.45 -2.67
C LYS A 160 -24.34 -0.76 -1.21
N GLU A 161 -24.42 0.29 -0.38
CA GLU A 161 -24.71 0.14 1.05
C GLU A 161 -26.06 -0.54 1.32
N ASP A 162 -27.10 -0.21 0.54
CA ASP A 162 -28.46 -0.72 0.78
C ASP A 162 -28.57 -2.20 0.40
N GLU A 163 -28.04 -2.59 -0.76
CA GLU A 163 -27.94 -3.99 -1.20
C GLU A 163 -27.12 -4.86 -0.21
N GLN A 164 -26.08 -4.29 0.42
CA GLN A 164 -25.31 -4.95 1.47
C GLN A 164 -26.12 -5.03 2.78
N THR A 165 -26.85 -3.97 3.12
CA THR A 165 -27.74 -3.91 4.30
C THR A 165 -28.84 -4.97 4.21
N GLU A 166 -29.43 -5.21 3.04
CA GLU A 166 -30.41 -6.29 2.81
C GLU A 166 -29.85 -7.67 3.16
N VAL A 167 -28.65 -8.00 2.68
CA VAL A 167 -28.01 -9.31 2.93
C VAL A 167 -27.63 -9.47 4.40
N LEU A 168 -27.12 -8.42 5.05
CA LEU A 168 -26.77 -8.43 6.48
C LEU A 168 -28.01 -8.48 7.38
N HIS A 169 -29.08 -7.77 7.02
CA HIS A 169 -30.37 -7.86 7.73
C HIS A 169 -31.01 -9.25 7.54
N LYS A 170 -30.91 -9.85 6.35
CA LYS A 170 -31.36 -11.23 6.11
C LYS A 170 -30.65 -12.21 7.04
N LEU A 171 -29.33 -12.11 7.19
CA LEU A 171 -28.58 -12.90 8.17
C LEU A 171 -29.12 -12.71 9.60
N CYS A 172 -29.24 -11.47 10.08
CA CYS A 172 -29.68 -11.20 11.45
C CYS A 172 -31.12 -11.66 11.76
N LYS A 173 -31.97 -11.90 10.76
CA LYS A 173 -33.29 -12.54 10.99
C LYS A 173 -33.21 -14.03 11.37
N GLN A 174 -32.09 -14.70 11.10
CA GLN A 174 -31.93 -16.16 11.19
C GLN A 174 -30.64 -16.58 11.95
N ALA A 175 -30.05 -15.67 12.72
CA ALA A 175 -28.75 -15.87 13.37
C ALA A 175 -28.82 -15.63 14.88
N THR A 176 -28.05 -16.37 15.66
CA THR A 176 -27.69 -15.96 17.03
C THR A 176 -26.71 -14.78 16.99
N ASP A 177 -26.51 -14.09 18.11
CA ASP A 177 -25.50 -13.03 18.24
C ASP A 177 -24.09 -13.56 17.94
N LEU A 178 -23.78 -14.75 18.46
CA LEU A 178 -22.53 -15.48 18.28
C LEU A 178 -22.31 -15.97 16.83
N ASP A 179 -23.38 -16.15 16.05
CA ASP A 179 -23.31 -16.45 14.62
C ASP A 179 -22.98 -15.21 13.80
N LEU A 180 -23.56 -14.05 14.15
CA LEU A 180 -23.15 -12.77 13.57
C LEU A 180 -21.66 -12.51 13.83
N ARG A 181 -21.17 -12.72 15.05
CA ARG A 181 -19.73 -12.62 15.38
C ARG A 181 -18.88 -13.46 14.43
N THR A 182 -19.26 -14.73 14.23
CA THR A 182 -18.54 -15.66 13.34
C THR A 182 -18.61 -15.22 11.87
N PHE A 183 -19.77 -14.75 11.39
CA PHE A 183 -19.93 -14.24 10.03
C PHE A 183 -19.10 -12.98 9.75
N ILE A 184 -19.07 -12.04 10.70
CA ILE A 184 -18.25 -10.82 10.60
C ILE A 184 -16.74 -11.18 10.59
N ARG A 185 -16.31 -12.18 11.35
CA ARG A 185 -14.93 -12.69 11.30
C ARG A 185 -14.57 -13.28 9.93
N LEU A 186 -15.49 -13.99 9.28
CA LEU A 186 -15.32 -14.48 7.90
C LEU A 186 -15.26 -13.32 6.88
N ILE A 187 -16.09 -12.27 7.04
CA ILE A 187 -16.00 -11.05 6.22
C ILE A 187 -14.64 -10.35 6.39
N LYS A 188 -14.19 -10.20 7.64
CA LYS A 188 -12.90 -9.57 7.98
C LYS A 188 -11.69 -10.43 7.63
N GLN A 189 -11.89 -11.70 7.25
CA GLN A 189 -10.84 -12.69 6.96
C GLN A 189 -9.89 -12.95 8.16
N ASP A 190 -10.37 -12.72 9.38
CA ASP A 190 -9.65 -12.96 10.64
C ASP A 190 -10.59 -13.61 11.65
N LEU A 191 -10.40 -14.91 11.90
CA LEU A 191 -11.17 -15.70 12.87
C LEU A 191 -10.74 -15.48 14.33
N ARG A 192 -9.69 -14.70 14.61
CA ARG A 192 -9.05 -14.52 15.93
C ARG A 192 -8.42 -15.77 16.57
N ILE A 193 -8.55 -16.94 15.95
CA ILE A 193 -8.10 -18.25 16.50
C ILE A 193 -6.57 -18.42 16.69
N ASN A 194 -5.78 -17.41 16.32
CA ASN A 194 -4.31 -17.44 16.32
C ASN A 194 -3.68 -18.62 15.53
N ALA A 195 -4.44 -19.22 14.60
CA ALA A 195 -3.99 -20.26 13.69
C ALA A 195 -4.01 -19.74 12.24
N ARG A 196 -2.85 -19.80 11.57
CA ARG A 196 -2.73 -19.58 10.11
C ARG A 196 -2.77 -20.90 9.34
N ALA A 197 -2.94 -20.81 8.02
CA ALA A 197 -3.00 -21.92 7.06
C ALA A 197 -2.07 -23.11 7.35
N ARG A 198 -0.84 -22.87 7.82
CA ARG A 198 0.07 -23.93 8.25
C ARG A 198 -0.56 -24.88 9.27
N HIS A 199 -0.95 -24.38 10.44
CA HIS A 199 -1.52 -25.20 11.52
C HIS A 199 -2.89 -25.80 11.16
N ILE A 200 -3.61 -25.20 10.19
CA ILE A 200 -4.85 -25.78 9.67
C ILE A 200 -4.56 -26.97 8.75
N LEU A 201 -3.51 -26.90 7.94
CA LEU A 201 -3.15 -27.94 6.97
C LEU A 201 -2.21 -29.01 7.54
N ASP A 202 -1.36 -28.68 8.52
CA ASP A 202 -0.52 -29.64 9.26
C ASP A 202 -1.39 -30.71 9.96
N ALA A 203 -2.68 -30.45 10.20
CA ALA A 203 -3.68 -31.42 10.68
C ALA A 203 -4.07 -32.52 9.66
N PHE A 204 -3.69 -32.36 8.39
CA PHE A 204 -3.73 -33.42 7.36
C PHE A 204 -2.34 -34.03 7.13
N GLY A 205 -1.41 -33.82 8.06
CA GLY A 205 -0.05 -34.34 8.03
C GLY A 205 0.99 -33.37 7.44
N PRO A 206 2.29 -33.63 7.69
CA PRO A 206 3.38 -32.66 7.50
C PRO A 206 3.71 -32.29 6.05
N GLN A 207 3.04 -32.92 5.06
CA GLN A 207 3.23 -32.64 3.62
C GLN A 207 2.11 -31.77 3.03
N ALA A 208 0.97 -31.63 3.71
CA ALA A 208 -0.17 -30.87 3.21
C ALA A 208 0.12 -29.36 3.13
N TYR A 209 0.75 -28.77 4.16
CA TYR A 209 1.16 -27.36 4.07
C TYR A 209 2.26 -27.11 3.02
N PRO A 210 3.37 -27.88 2.94
CA PRO A 210 4.33 -27.74 1.84
C PRO A 210 3.71 -27.83 0.44
N ALA A 211 2.85 -28.83 0.18
CA ALA A 211 2.17 -28.95 -1.11
C ALA A 211 1.26 -27.73 -1.38
N TYR A 212 0.54 -27.22 -0.36
CA TYR A 212 -0.23 -25.97 -0.48
C TYR A 212 0.66 -24.75 -0.73
N GLN A 213 1.90 -24.71 -0.25
CA GLN A 213 2.81 -23.62 -0.58
C GLN A 213 3.19 -23.63 -2.07
N SER A 214 3.26 -24.79 -2.71
CA SER A 214 3.54 -24.95 -4.14
C SER A 214 2.33 -24.74 -5.06
N SER A 215 1.14 -25.26 -4.72
CA SER A 215 -0.05 -25.17 -5.61
C SER A 215 -1.10 -24.14 -5.17
N ARG A 216 -1.16 -23.79 -3.88
CA ARG A 216 -2.19 -22.93 -3.27
C ARG A 216 -3.66 -23.33 -3.51
N ASP A 217 -3.92 -24.53 -4.06
CA ASP A 217 -5.25 -25.08 -4.24
C ASP A 217 -5.66 -25.92 -3.02
N LEU A 218 -6.66 -25.46 -2.26
CA LEU A 218 -7.21 -26.23 -1.14
C LEU A 218 -7.99 -27.47 -1.60
N THR A 219 -8.51 -27.50 -2.83
CA THR A 219 -9.28 -28.63 -3.36
C THR A 219 -8.39 -29.86 -3.52
N ALA A 220 -7.27 -29.74 -4.24
CA ALA A 220 -6.28 -30.79 -4.37
C ALA A 220 -5.68 -31.20 -3.01
N ILE A 221 -5.49 -30.27 -2.06
CA ILE A 221 -4.92 -30.60 -0.74
C ILE A 221 -5.90 -31.43 0.09
N VAL A 222 -7.17 -31.04 0.17
CA VAL A 222 -8.18 -31.84 0.86
C VAL A 222 -8.33 -33.21 0.19
N GLN A 223 -8.42 -33.28 -1.14
CA GLN A 223 -8.52 -34.55 -1.86
C GLN A 223 -7.33 -35.49 -1.64
N ASN A 224 -6.09 -34.98 -1.63
CA ASN A 224 -4.89 -35.82 -1.51
C ASN A 224 -4.53 -36.19 -0.06
N PHE A 225 -4.95 -35.41 0.94
CA PHE A 225 -4.49 -35.61 2.33
C PHE A 225 -5.60 -36.00 3.32
N ALA A 226 -6.88 -35.71 3.07
CA ALA A 226 -7.98 -36.02 4.00
C ALA A 226 -8.15 -37.52 4.33
N GLY A 227 -7.90 -38.40 3.36
CA GLY A 227 -8.10 -39.85 3.51
C GLY A 227 -6.87 -40.65 3.94
N ASN A 228 -5.67 -40.06 3.92
CA ASN A 228 -4.41 -40.78 4.04
C ASN A 228 -4.01 -41.03 5.50
N ARG A 229 -4.59 -42.10 6.09
CA ARG A 229 -4.26 -42.59 7.43
C ARG A 229 -2.75 -42.85 7.58
N PRO A 230 -2.05 -42.27 8.57
CA PRO A 230 -0.71 -42.70 8.94
C PRO A 230 -0.78 -44.03 9.73
N THR A 231 -0.95 -45.16 9.03
CA THR A 231 -1.04 -46.49 9.65
C THR A 231 0.31 -47.00 10.13
N SER A 232 0.63 -46.67 11.38
CA SER A 232 1.67 -47.28 12.22
C SER A 232 3.13 -46.97 11.85
N LEU A 233 3.96 -46.88 12.89
CA LEU A 233 5.39 -47.13 12.74
C LEU A 233 5.56 -48.63 12.42
N LYS A 234 6.12 -48.95 11.25
CA LYS A 234 6.73 -50.25 11.01
C LYS A 234 8.16 -50.05 10.52
N THR A 235 9.06 -50.86 11.08
CA THR A 235 10.50 -50.85 10.79
C THR A 235 10.78 -51.18 9.31
N PRO A 236 11.87 -50.64 8.73
CA PRO A 236 12.17 -50.83 7.31
C PRO A 236 12.79 -52.21 7.04
N THR A 237 11.95 -53.23 6.86
CA THR A 237 12.39 -54.50 6.26
C THR A 237 12.71 -54.29 4.78
N LYS A 238 13.88 -54.79 4.35
CA LYS A 238 14.36 -54.67 2.97
C LYS A 238 13.69 -55.72 2.07
N THR A 239 12.92 -55.28 1.09
CA THR A 239 12.69 -56.02 -0.16
C THR A 239 12.43 -55.03 -1.29
N ALA A 240 13.02 -55.28 -2.46
CA ALA A 240 12.94 -54.37 -3.59
C ALA A 240 11.79 -54.75 -4.53
N THR A 241 11.06 -53.75 -5.00
CA THR A 241 10.42 -53.77 -6.33
C THR A 241 10.22 -52.33 -6.79
N GLN A 242 10.67 -52.00 -7.99
CA GLN A 242 10.58 -50.64 -8.51
C GLN A 242 9.14 -50.36 -8.97
N LYS A 243 8.37 -49.62 -8.15
CA LYS A 243 7.25 -48.82 -8.64
C LYS A 243 7.59 -47.35 -8.47
N ALA A 244 7.57 -46.61 -9.59
CA ALA A 244 7.95 -45.21 -9.61
C ALA A 244 7.07 -44.39 -8.65
N LYS A 245 7.70 -43.74 -7.67
CA LYS A 245 7.01 -42.73 -6.84
C LYS A 245 6.62 -41.57 -7.74
N LYS A 246 5.34 -41.46 -8.10
CA LYS A 246 4.77 -40.21 -8.65
C LYS A 246 5.09 -39.09 -7.64
N LYS A 247 5.94 -38.13 -8.03
CA LYS A 247 6.27 -36.96 -7.19
C LYS A 247 4.97 -36.16 -6.97
N THR A 248 4.49 -36.09 -5.73
CA THR A 248 3.23 -35.44 -5.36
C THR A 248 3.35 -33.92 -5.18
N SER A 249 4.27 -33.27 -5.90
CA SER A 249 4.68 -31.89 -5.65
C SER A 249 5.20 -31.13 -6.87
N ALA A 250 4.88 -31.57 -8.09
CA ALA A 250 5.18 -30.78 -9.29
C ALA A 250 4.38 -29.47 -9.26
N ILE A 251 5.04 -28.35 -9.53
CA ILE A 251 4.36 -27.05 -9.66
C ILE A 251 3.46 -27.03 -10.91
N GLN A 252 2.46 -26.16 -10.93
CA GLN A 252 1.55 -26.01 -12.06
C GLN A 252 1.60 -24.58 -12.61
N VAL A 253 1.73 -24.49 -13.93
CA VAL A 253 1.60 -23.23 -14.66
C VAL A 253 0.19 -22.67 -14.44
N MET A 254 0.06 -21.34 -14.50
CA MET A 254 -1.18 -20.60 -14.24
C MET A 254 -1.74 -20.67 -12.80
N THR A 255 -1.00 -21.28 -11.87
CA THR A 255 -1.40 -21.54 -10.48
C THR A 255 -0.31 -21.02 -9.52
N PRO A 256 -0.61 -20.07 -8.61
CA PRO A 256 0.42 -19.26 -7.96
C PRO A 256 1.24 -20.00 -6.87
N ILE A 257 2.57 -19.95 -6.99
CA ILE A 257 3.52 -20.54 -6.03
C ILE A 257 3.84 -19.53 -4.93
N SER A 258 3.90 -19.95 -3.67
CA SER A 258 4.25 -19.06 -2.55
C SER A 258 5.68 -18.52 -2.66
N PRO A 259 5.92 -17.19 -2.73
CA PRO A 259 7.24 -16.65 -3.02
C PRO A 259 8.27 -17.00 -1.95
N MET A 260 9.46 -17.44 -2.35
CA MET A 260 10.60 -17.63 -1.46
C MET A 260 11.03 -16.29 -0.83
N LEU A 261 11.30 -16.29 0.47
CA LEU A 261 11.45 -15.08 1.28
C LEU A 261 12.90 -14.90 1.80
N ALA A 262 13.21 -13.65 2.16
CA ALA A 262 14.48 -13.27 2.77
C ALA A 262 14.34 -12.90 4.26
N ASN A 263 15.29 -13.35 5.08
CA ASN A 263 15.50 -12.88 6.45
C ASN A 263 16.32 -11.58 6.46
N ALA A 264 16.10 -10.73 7.47
CA ALA A 264 17.02 -9.62 7.71
C ALA A 264 18.38 -10.17 8.12
N CYS A 265 19.45 -9.62 7.55
CA CYS A 265 20.82 -9.90 7.90
C CYS A 265 21.46 -8.60 8.41
N LYS A 266 22.14 -8.67 9.55
CA LYS A 266 22.61 -7.50 10.32
C LYS A 266 24.09 -7.15 10.09
N SER A 267 24.88 -8.07 9.56
CA SER A 267 26.30 -7.85 9.25
C SER A 267 26.81 -8.79 8.14
N VAL A 268 27.97 -8.45 7.57
CA VAL A 268 28.62 -9.21 6.50
C VAL A 268 29.07 -10.59 6.99
N GLU A 269 29.50 -10.70 8.26
CA GLU A 269 29.92 -11.95 8.89
C GLU A 269 28.75 -12.93 9.05
N GLU A 270 27.54 -12.44 9.33
CA GLU A 270 26.34 -13.28 9.45
C GLU A 270 25.97 -13.92 8.11
N ALA A 271 26.20 -13.22 7.00
CA ALA A 271 25.96 -13.72 5.65
C ALA A 271 26.93 -14.85 5.27
N PHE A 272 28.24 -14.64 5.50
CA PHE A 272 29.27 -15.64 5.24
C PHE A 272 29.28 -16.80 6.23
N LYS A 273 28.89 -16.60 7.49
CA LYS A 273 28.65 -17.70 8.45
C LYS A 273 27.56 -18.66 7.99
N LYS A 274 26.61 -18.19 7.16
CA LYS A 274 25.57 -19.02 6.53
C LYS A 274 25.96 -19.57 5.16
N ASN A 275 26.94 -18.97 4.48
CA ASN A 275 27.41 -19.37 3.16
C ASN A 275 28.95 -19.31 3.07
N PRO A 276 29.70 -20.24 3.71
CA PRO A 276 31.16 -20.13 3.80
C PRO A 276 31.87 -20.26 2.44
N GLY A 277 31.28 -20.97 1.48
CA GLY A 277 31.80 -21.14 0.12
C GLY A 277 31.42 -20.03 -0.86
N GLY A 278 30.99 -18.86 -0.38
CA GLY A 278 30.51 -17.75 -1.20
C GLY A 278 29.00 -17.73 -1.43
N LEU A 279 28.51 -16.61 -1.95
CA LEU A 279 27.09 -16.33 -2.17
C LEU A 279 26.87 -15.47 -3.41
N TYR A 280 25.68 -15.54 -4.01
CA TYR A 280 25.27 -14.54 -4.99
C TYR A 280 24.68 -13.34 -4.26
N SER A 281 25.12 -12.14 -4.63
CA SER A 281 24.58 -10.87 -4.15
C SER A 281 23.87 -10.15 -5.28
N GLU A 282 22.60 -9.80 -5.08
CA GLU A 282 21.77 -9.10 -6.05
C GLU A 282 21.32 -7.74 -5.52
N VAL A 283 21.15 -6.78 -6.43
CA VAL A 283 20.55 -5.48 -6.12
C VAL A 283 19.15 -5.69 -5.53
N LYS A 284 18.88 -5.15 -4.33
CA LYS A 284 17.53 -5.16 -3.78
C LYS A 284 16.72 -4.00 -4.35
N TYR A 285 16.06 -4.28 -5.46
CA TYR A 285 15.09 -3.37 -6.09
C TYR A 285 13.95 -2.94 -5.13
N ASP A 286 13.56 -1.66 -5.22
CA ASP A 286 12.53 -0.99 -4.37
C ASP A 286 11.19 -0.88 -5.12
N GLY A 287 10.71 -2.02 -5.62
CA GLY A 287 9.57 -2.12 -6.54
C GLY A 287 8.36 -2.87 -5.95
N GLU A 288 7.60 -3.53 -6.84
CA GLU A 288 6.58 -4.50 -6.46
C GLU A 288 6.92 -5.89 -7.00
N ARG A 289 7.12 -6.88 -6.10
CA ARG A 289 7.37 -8.27 -6.51
C ARG A 289 6.19 -8.87 -7.25
N VAL A 290 6.47 -9.44 -8.41
CA VAL A 290 5.54 -10.12 -9.31
C VAL A 290 6.09 -11.49 -9.68
N GLN A 291 5.23 -12.50 -9.57
CA GLN A 291 5.43 -13.82 -10.14
C GLN A 291 4.63 -13.92 -11.44
N ILE A 292 5.28 -14.28 -12.52
CA ILE A 292 4.70 -14.35 -13.87
C ILE A 292 4.50 -15.81 -14.22
N HIS A 293 3.34 -16.15 -14.76
CA HIS A 293 3.05 -17.44 -15.39
C HIS A 293 2.67 -17.17 -16.85
N LYS A 294 3.35 -17.81 -17.79
CA LYS A 294 2.99 -17.87 -19.22
C LYS A 294 2.61 -19.30 -19.56
N GLN A 295 1.59 -19.47 -20.39
CA GLN A 295 1.21 -20.76 -20.98
C GLN A 295 0.77 -20.50 -22.41
N GLY A 296 1.63 -20.84 -23.38
CA GLY A 296 1.52 -20.35 -24.75
C GLY A 296 1.35 -18.82 -24.80
N ALA A 297 0.16 -18.35 -25.18
CA ALA A 297 -0.19 -16.93 -25.21
C ALA A 297 -0.94 -16.39 -23.97
N GLU A 298 -1.38 -17.25 -23.02
CA GLU A 298 -1.99 -16.77 -21.77
C GLU A 298 -0.92 -16.28 -20.80
N PHE A 299 -1.24 -15.22 -20.04
CA PHE A 299 -0.38 -14.65 -19.00
C PHE A 299 -1.17 -14.33 -17.73
N LYS A 300 -0.70 -14.85 -16.59
CA LYS A 300 -1.14 -14.44 -15.24
C LYS A 300 0.03 -13.81 -14.47
N PHE A 301 -0.27 -12.75 -13.72
CA PHE A 301 0.70 -12.00 -12.93
C PHE A 301 0.19 -11.96 -11.49
N PHE A 302 0.96 -12.51 -10.56
CA PHE A 302 0.62 -12.58 -9.14
C PHE A 302 1.56 -11.71 -8.32
N SER A 303 1.00 -10.82 -7.51
CA SER A 303 1.76 -10.00 -6.56
C SER A 303 2.41 -10.87 -5.47
N ARG A 304 3.31 -10.28 -4.67
CA ARG A 304 3.87 -10.87 -3.44
C ARG A 304 2.87 -11.60 -2.53
N ASN A 305 1.61 -11.15 -2.47
CA ASN A 305 0.56 -11.74 -1.64
C ASN A 305 -0.36 -12.71 -2.42
N LEU A 306 0.07 -13.11 -3.62
CA LEU A 306 -0.62 -13.96 -4.60
C LEU A 306 -1.98 -13.44 -5.09
N LYS A 307 -2.25 -12.14 -4.90
CA LYS A 307 -3.36 -11.44 -5.54
C LYS A 307 -2.98 -11.05 -6.97
N PRO A 308 -3.90 -11.10 -7.96
CA PRO A 308 -3.64 -10.63 -9.32
C PRO A 308 -3.10 -9.20 -9.35
N VAL A 309 -2.12 -8.93 -10.22
CA VAL A 309 -1.56 -7.59 -10.43
C VAL A 309 -2.52 -6.76 -11.31
N MET A 310 -2.64 -5.47 -11.02
CA MET A 310 -3.52 -4.55 -11.75
C MET A 310 -3.08 -4.35 -13.20
N ASP A 311 -4.00 -4.50 -14.17
CA ASP A 311 -3.75 -4.44 -15.62
C ASP A 311 -2.82 -3.29 -16.06
N HIS A 312 -2.98 -2.09 -15.49
CA HIS A 312 -2.19 -0.89 -15.84
C HIS A 312 -0.69 -0.98 -15.54
N LYS A 313 -0.25 -1.98 -14.75
CA LYS A 313 1.17 -2.24 -14.46
C LYS A 313 1.79 -3.32 -15.35
N ILE A 314 0.97 -4.11 -16.04
CA ILE A 314 1.38 -5.36 -16.70
C ILE A 314 0.96 -5.47 -18.16
N LYS A 315 0.09 -4.57 -18.67
CA LYS A 315 -0.40 -4.61 -20.06
C LYS A 315 0.77 -4.58 -21.05
N GLU A 316 1.66 -3.59 -20.91
CA GLU A 316 2.83 -3.39 -21.76
C GLU A 316 3.77 -4.62 -21.71
N LEU A 317 4.01 -5.19 -20.52
CA LEU A 317 4.92 -6.32 -20.34
C LEU A 317 4.52 -7.58 -21.14
N LYS A 318 3.23 -7.78 -21.44
CA LYS A 318 2.77 -8.92 -22.26
C LYS A 318 3.33 -8.92 -23.69
N GLU A 319 3.71 -7.75 -24.21
CA GLU A 319 4.30 -7.60 -25.54
C GLU A 319 5.84 -7.76 -25.51
N TYR A 320 6.47 -7.45 -24.37
CA TYR A 320 7.93 -7.54 -24.19
C TYR A 320 8.41 -8.91 -23.70
N ILE A 321 7.66 -9.61 -22.84
CA ILE A 321 8.10 -10.90 -22.28
C ILE A 321 8.33 -11.97 -23.38
N PRO A 322 7.44 -12.18 -24.37
CA PRO A 322 7.70 -13.13 -25.47
C PRO A 322 8.92 -12.77 -26.32
N ARG A 323 9.26 -11.48 -26.40
CA ARG A 323 10.44 -10.98 -27.14
C ARG A 323 11.73 -11.14 -26.33
N ALA A 324 11.63 -11.08 -25.00
CA ALA A 324 12.75 -11.26 -24.08
C ALA A 324 13.02 -12.74 -23.73
N PHE A 325 12.07 -13.63 -24.00
CA PHE A 325 12.20 -15.08 -23.82
C PHE A 325 11.65 -15.82 -25.05
N PRO A 326 12.34 -15.76 -26.21
CA PRO A 326 11.91 -16.45 -27.40
C PRO A 326 12.04 -17.96 -27.24
N GLY A 327 11.00 -18.71 -27.60
CA GLY A 327 11.01 -20.17 -27.69
C GLY A 327 10.40 -20.92 -26.50
N ALA A 328 10.36 -20.35 -25.29
CA ALA A 328 9.72 -21.02 -24.16
C ALA A 328 8.21 -20.79 -24.12
N ASP A 329 7.42 -21.86 -24.26
CA ASP A 329 5.96 -21.73 -24.33
C ASP A 329 5.31 -21.63 -22.93
N ASP A 330 5.75 -22.46 -22.00
CA ASP A 330 5.32 -22.46 -20.60
C ASP A 330 6.48 -22.00 -19.69
N MET A 331 6.26 -20.97 -18.87
CA MET A 331 7.28 -20.51 -17.90
C MET A 331 6.67 -19.96 -16.61
N ILE A 332 7.43 -20.03 -15.53
CA ILE A 332 7.14 -19.35 -14.27
C ILE A 332 8.37 -18.57 -13.81
N LEU A 333 8.27 -17.24 -13.80
CA LEU A 333 9.35 -16.31 -13.45
C LEU A 333 9.07 -15.59 -12.12
N ASP A 334 10.11 -15.29 -11.35
CA ASP A 334 10.06 -14.48 -10.12
C ASP A 334 10.85 -13.19 -10.34
N SER A 335 10.21 -12.05 -10.05
CA SER A 335 10.65 -10.74 -10.56
C SER A 335 10.16 -9.56 -9.72
N GLU A 336 10.76 -8.39 -9.89
CA GLU A 336 10.28 -7.12 -9.32
C GLU A 336 9.92 -6.16 -10.47
N ILE A 337 8.74 -5.54 -10.46
CA ILE A 337 8.43 -4.43 -11.37
C ILE A 337 8.79 -3.09 -10.73
N ILE A 338 9.34 -2.17 -11.53
CA ILE A 338 9.73 -0.82 -11.14
C ILE A 338 9.31 0.14 -12.26
N LEU A 339 8.99 1.39 -11.93
CA LEU A 339 8.88 2.43 -12.95
C LEU A 339 10.29 2.96 -13.26
N VAL A 340 10.68 2.98 -14.54
CA VAL A 340 12.03 3.36 -14.98
C VAL A 340 11.93 4.50 -15.99
N ASP A 341 12.78 5.50 -15.81
CA ASP A 341 12.94 6.61 -16.74
C ASP A 341 13.63 6.10 -18.03
N THR A 342 12.99 6.30 -19.19
CA THR A 342 13.41 5.68 -20.45
C THR A 342 14.58 6.39 -21.13
N GLU A 343 14.81 7.66 -20.80
CA GLU A 343 15.94 8.45 -21.34
C GLU A 343 17.21 8.19 -20.52
N THR A 344 17.11 8.31 -19.20
CA THR A 344 18.25 8.21 -18.28
C THR A 344 18.53 6.77 -17.81
N GLY A 345 17.55 5.87 -17.87
CA GLY A 345 17.62 4.54 -17.26
C GLY A 345 17.47 4.54 -15.72
N ALA A 346 17.17 5.69 -15.10
CA ALA A 346 17.09 5.80 -13.64
C ALA A 346 15.87 5.06 -13.08
N LEU A 347 16.04 4.40 -11.92
CA LEU A 347 14.96 3.71 -11.22
C LEU A 347 14.13 4.72 -10.43
N LEU A 348 12.84 4.84 -10.72
CA LEU A 348 11.98 5.82 -10.02
C LEU A 348 11.52 5.27 -8.65
N PRO A 349 11.32 6.12 -7.63
CA PRO A 349 11.04 5.66 -6.26
C PRO A 349 9.78 4.80 -6.10
N PHE A 350 9.74 4.00 -5.03
CA PHE A 350 8.58 3.16 -4.70
C PHE A 350 7.25 3.93 -4.67
N GLY A 351 6.18 3.28 -5.16
CA GLY A 351 4.84 3.85 -5.23
C GLY A 351 4.59 4.79 -6.43
N THR A 352 5.58 5.05 -7.28
CA THR A 352 5.39 5.70 -8.59
C THR A 352 4.56 4.84 -9.56
N LEU A 353 4.57 3.51 -9.38
CA LEU A 353 3.73 2.53 -10.10
C LEU A 353 2.21 2.67 -9.88
N GLY A 354 1.74 3.56 -8.99
CA GLY A 354 0.31 3.86 -8.87
C GLY A 354 -0.19 4.62 -10.10
N ALA A 355 -1.36 4.26 -10.64
CA ALA A 355 -1.88 4.81 -11.91
C ALA A 355 -1.78 6.35 -12.04
N HIS A 356 -2.24 7.11 -11.04
CA HIS A 356 -2.17 8.57 -11.04
C HIS A 356 -0.73 9.13 -11.02
N LYS A 357 0.25 8.36 -10.53
CA LYS A 357 1.67 8.73 -10.47
C LYS A 357 2.46 8.31 -11.71
N LYS A 358 2.09 7.24 -12.43
CA LYS A 358 2.73 6.91 -13.74
C LYS A 358 2.64 8.11 -14.68
N HIS A 359 1.48 8.75 -14.77
CA HIS A 359 1.24 9.93 -15.60
C HIS A 359 1.99 11.20 -15.16
N THR A 360 2.64 11.23 -13.99
CA THR A 360 3.49 12.35 -13.55
C THR A 360 4.87 12.34 -14.23
N TYR A 361 5.28 11.21 -14.81
CA TYR A 361 6.57 11.05 -15.48
C TYR A 361 6.32 10.78 -16.97
N VAL A 362 6.66 11.76 -17.82
CA VAL A 362 6.39 11.69 -19.27
C VAL A 362 7.18 10.54 -19.92
N ASN A 363 8.46 10.42 -19.57
CA ASN A 363 9.41 9.50 -20.18
C ASN A 363 9.63 8.27 -19.28
N ALA A 364 8.56 7.59 -18.85
CA ALA A 364 8.64 6.50 -17.89
C ALA A 364 7.84 5.25 -18.28
N SER A 365 8.51 4.10 -18.30
CA SER A 365 7.92 2.79 -18.57
C SER A 365 7.94 1.89 -17.33
N VAL A 366 7.13 0.83 -17.33
CA VAL A 366 7.27 -0.23 -16.32
C VAL A 366 8.34 -1.20 -16.82
N CYS A 367 9.46 -1.26 -16.10
CA CYS A 367 10.50 -2.25 -16.32
C CYS A 367 10.33 -3.43 -15.37
N LEU A 368 10.55 -4.62 -15.90
CA LEU A 368 10.57 -5.89 -15.18
C LEU A 368 12.02 -6.30 -14.91
N PHE A 369 12.37 -6.59 -13.66
CA PHE A 369 13.67 -7.15 -13.27
C PHE A 369 13.49 -8.59 -12.81
N VAL A 370 13.85 -9.55 -13.67
CA VAL A 370 13.70 -10.99 -13.40
C VAL A 370 14.89 -11.51 -12.60
N PHE A 371 14.65 -12.25 -11.52
CA PHE A 371 15.68 -12.67 -10.57
C PHE A 371 15.67 -14.16 -10.20
N ASP A 372 14.64 -14.93 -10.58
CA ASP A 372 14.62 -16.38 -10.46
C ASP A 372 13.71 -17.00 -11.53
N CYS A 373 13.96 -18.26 -11.88
CA CYS A 373 13.16 -19.04 -12.83
C CYS A 373 12.73 -20.35 -12.15
N LEU A 374 11.42 -20.56 -12.05
CA LEU A 374 10.83 -21.67 -11.29
C LEU A 374 10.38 -22.81 -12.21
N LEU A 375 9.96 -22.47 -13.42
CA LEU A 375 9.61 -23.39 -14.49
C LEU A 375 10.04 -22.77 -15.82
N TYR A 376 10.63 -23.58 -16.71
CA TYR A 376 11.01 -23.14 -18.06
C TYR A 376 10.74 -24.25 -19.07
N ASP A 377 10.00 -23.91 -20.13
CA ASP A 377 9.49 -24.82 -21.17
C ASP A 377 8.85 -26.12 -20.64
N GLY A 378 8.08 -25.97 -19.55
CA GLY A 378 7.40 -27.08 -18.86
C GLY A 378 8.19 -27.75 -17.73
N ASP A 379 9.52 -27.64 -17.70
CA ASP A 379 10.36 -28.30 -16.68
C ASP A 379 10.35 -27.56 -15.32
N ASP A 380 10.05 -28.28 -14.24
CA ASP A 380 10.07 -27.78 -12.85
C ASP A 380 11.52 -27.63 -12.36
N LEU A 381 11.98 -26.37 -12.28
CA LEU A 381 13.34 -26.03 -11.90
C LEU A 381 13.52 -25.88 -10.38
N THR A 382 12.46 -25.98 -9.56
CA THR A 382 12.51 -25.54 -8.15
C THR A 382 13.52 -26.31 -7.30
N GLU A 383 13.70 -27.60 -7.57
CA GLU A 383 14.69 -28.46 -6.89
C GLU A 383 16.12 -28.33 -7.45
N LEU A 384 16.35 -27.51 -8.49
CA LEU A 384 17.69 -27.19 -8.95
C LEU A 384 18.36 -26.15 -8.05
N ALA A 385 19.69 -26.22 -7.93
CA ALA A 385 20.50 -25.20 -7.27
C ALA A 385 20.31 -23.82 -7.91
N PHE A 386 20.36 -22.74 -7.10
CA PHE A 386 20.16 -21.37 -7.60
C PHE A 386 21.14 -21.01 -8.72
N CYS A 387 22.40 -21.42 -8.64
CA CYS A 387 23.36 -21.19 -9.73
C CYS A 387 22.88 -21.76 -11.07
N LYS A 388 22.24 -22.94 -11.10
CA LYS A 388 21.69 -23.53 -12.33
C LYS A 388 20.39 -22.87 -12.79
N ARG A 389 19.50 -22.47 -11.89
CA ARG A 389 18.30 -21.67 -12.27
C ARG A 389 18.69 -20.30 -12.83
N ARG A 390 19.76 -19.70 -12.30
CA ARG A 390 20.33 -18.44 -12.77
C ARG A 390 21.03 -18.59 -14.12
N GLU A 391 21.82 -19.64 -14.31
CA GLU A 391 22.47 -19.97 -15.59
C GLU A 391 21.44 -20.21 -16.71
N ILE A 392 20.36 -20.96 -16.45
CA ILE A 392 19.24 -21.14 -17.39
C ILE A 392 18.61 -19.79 -17.73
N LEU A 393 18.33 -18.95 -16.73
CA LEU A 393 17.74 -17.62 -16.92
C LEU A 393 18.66 -16.69 -17.74
N GLU A 394 19.97 -16.76 -17.54
CA GLU A 394 21.00 -15.98 -18.26
C GLU A 394 21.18 -16.43 -19.71
N GLN A 395 21.13 -17.74 -19.99
CA GLN A 395 21.24 -18.29 -21.33
C GLN A 395 20.01 -18.02 -22.21
N ASN A 396 18.84 -17.80 -21.60
CA ASN A 396 17.55 -17.72 -22.30
C ASN A 396 16.95 -16.31 -22.38
N ILE A 397 17.40 -15.36 -21.56
CA ILE A 397 16.90 -13.98 -21.62
C ILE A 397 17.59 -13.19 -22.74
N GLN A 398 16.80 -12.42 -23.49
CA GLN A 398 17.25 -11.35 -24.39
C GLN A 398 16.82 -10.00 -23.80
N PRO A 399 17.68 -9.33 -23.00
CA PRO A 399 17.26 -8.16 -22.23
C PRO A 399 16.83 -6.97 -23.10
N ILE A 400 15.63 -6.46 -22.84
CA ILE A 400 15.06 -5.27 -23.47
C ILE A 400 15.17 -4.11 -22.47
N LYS A 401 16.10 -3.18 -22.72
CA LYS A 401 16.36 -2.00 -21.87
C LYS A 401 15.06 -1.27 -21.50
N SER A 402 14.91 -0.94 -20.23
CA SER A 402 13.75 -0.24 -19.63
C SER A 402 12.40 -0.96 -19.73
N HIS A 403 12.35 -2.24 -20.16
CA HIS A 403 11.12 -3.03 -20.26
C HIS A 403 11.23 -4.42 -19.62
N VAL A 404 12.21 -5.24 -20.01
CA VAL A 404 12.46 -6.58 -19.44
C VAL A 404 13.96 -6.79 -19.31
N GLN A 405 14.46 -6.76 -18.07
CA GLN A 405 15.86 -6.89 -17.74
C GLN A 405 16.08 -8.02 -16.73
N LEU A 406 17.31 -8.53 -16.71
CA LEU A 406 17.79 -9.46 -15.69
C LEU A 406 18.19 -8.68 -14.43
N SER A 407 18.07 -9.25 -13.24
CA SER A 407 18.67 -8.65 -12.03
C SER A 407 20.20 -8.66 -12.11
N GLU A 408 20.82 -7.55 -11.71
CA GLU A 408 22.26 -7.50 -11.45
C GLU A 408 22.59 -8.45 -10.30
N SER A 409 23.48 -9.41 -10.57
CA SER A 409 23.88 -10.49 -9.68
C SER A 409 25.38 -10.71 -9.82
N GLU A 410 26.10 -10.72 -8.70
CA GLU A 410 27.54 -10.98 -8.63
C GLU A 410 27.79 -12.14 -7.65
N PHE A 411 28.66 -13.09 -8.02
CA PHE A 411 29.04 -14.18 -7.12
C PHE A 411 30.25 -13.77 -6.28
N LEU A 412 30.04 -13.59 -4.98
CA LEU A 412 31.01 -13.06 -4.04
C LEU A 412 31.58 -14.17 -3.15
N LYS A 413 32.91 -14.23 -3.04
CA LYS A 413 33.68 -15.21 -2.29
C LYS A 413 34.17 -14.69 -0.93
N THR A 414 34.33 -13.37 -0.78
CA THR A 414 34.86 -12.77 0.46
C THR A 414 33.92 -11.75 1.11
N LYS A 415 34.16 -11.49 2.40
CA LYS A 415 33.45 -10.44 3.15
C LYS A 415 33.67 -9.06 2.53
N ASN A 416 34.89 -8.76 2.11
CA ASN A 416 35.30 -7.43 1.63
C ASN A 416 34.60 -7.11 0.29
N GLU A 417 34.46 -8.10 -0.60
CA GLU A 417 33.61 -8.01 -1.80
C GLU A 417 32.16 -7.65 -1.46
N LEU A 418 31.56 -8.30 -0.46
CA LEU A 418 30.17 -8.02 -0.04
C LEU A 418 30.04 -6.65 0.66
N ALA A 419 31.05 -6.21 1.40
CA ALA A 419 31.08 -4.86 1.99
C ALA A 419 31.14 -3.79 0.89
N LEU A 420 32.05 -3.94 -0.09
CA LEU A 420 32.18 -3.09 -1.27
C LEU A 420 30.89 -3.03 -2.10
N MET A 421 30.34 -4.20 -2.46
CA MET A 421 29.13 -4.31 -3.28
C MET A 421 27.92 -3.71 -2.55
N THR A 422 27.78 -3.93 -1.23
CA THR A 422 26.77 -3.26 -0.41
C THR A 422 26.97 -1.75 -0.37
N ALA A 423 28.21 -1.26 -0.19
CA ALA A 423 28.53 0.16 -0.16
C ALA A 423 28.19 0.86 -1.48
N LYS A 424 28.59 0.27 -2.63
CA LYS A 424 28.27 0.75 -3.98
C LYS A 424 26.75 0.89 -4.19
N VAL A 425 25.98 -0.13 -3.83
CA VAL A 425 24.52 -0.16 -3.97
C VAL A 425 23.85 0.88 -3.07
N LEU A 426 24.35 1.10 -1.84
CA LEU A 426 23.86 2.14 -0.94
C LEU A 426 24.23 3.56 -1.42
N GLN A 427 25.42 3.78 -1.96
CA GLN A 427 25.82 5.05 -2.59
C GLN A 427 24.97 5.40 -3.82
N ALA A 428 24.54 4.40 -4.59
CA ALA A 428 23.56 4.56 -5.69
C ALA A 428 22.13 4.91 -5.21
N ASN A 429 21.92 5.08 -3.89
CA ASN A 429 20.65 5.32 -3.22
C ASN A 429 19.62 4.18 -3.40
N LEU A 430 20.08 2.94 -3.58
CA LEU A 430 19.23 1.75 -3.66
C LEU A 430 18.99 1.16 -2.25
N GLU A 431 18.02 0.25 -2.11
CA GLU A 431 17.51 -0.19 -0.80
C GLU A 431 18.48 -1.11 -0.02
N GLY A 432 19.51 -1.64 -0.68
CA GLY A 432 20.43 -2.66 -0.16
C GLY A 432 20.50 -3.86 -1.10
N VAL A 433 20.81 -5.05 -0.58
CA VAL A 433 21.12 -6.26 -1.38
C VAL A 433 20.40 -7.51 -0.89
N VAL A 434 20.14 -8.46 -1.80
CA VAL A 434 19.57 -9.78 -1.52
C VAL A 434 20.64 -10.84 -1.75
N LEU A 435 20.89 -11.68 -0.74
CA LEU A 435 21.93 -12.71 -0.79
C LEU A 435 21.30 -14.09 -0.94
N LYS A 436 21.76 -14.85 -1.92
CA LYS A 436 21.27 -16.20 -2.29
C LYS A 436 22.40 -17.21 -2.20
N SER A 437 22.12 -18.38 -1.61
CA SER A 437 23.08 -19.49 -1.53
C SER A 437 23.21 -20.17 -2.90
N PRO A 438 24.42 -20.45 -3.44
CA PRO A 438 24.59 -21.02 -4.78
C PRO A 438 23.88 -22.36 -4.94
N GLY A 439 24.04 -23.25 -3.96
CA GLY A 439 23.38 -24.56 -3.89
C GLY A 439 21.91 -24.52 -3.44
N GLY A 440 21.33 -23.34 -3.25
CA GLY A 440 19.99 -23.19 -2.67
C GLY A 440 18.86 -23.53 -3.65
N THR A 441 18.13 -24.61 -3.38
CA THR A 441 16.85 -24.88 -4.08
C THR A 441 15.82 -23.79 -3.79
N TYR A 442 14.84 -23.62 -4.69
CA TYR A 442 13.74 -22.70 -4.46
C TYR A 442 12.75 -23.34 -3.48
N GLN A 443 12.49 -22.69 -2.35
CA GLN A 443 11.66 -23.27 -1.29
C GLN A 443 10.45 -22.38 -1.01
N PRO A 444 9.27 -22.69 -1.60
CA PRO A 444 8.09 -21.84 -1.56
C PRO A 444 7.72 -21.35 -0.15
N GLY A 445 7.61 -20.03 0.01
CA GLY A 445 7.27 -19.36 1.27
C GLY A 445 8.25 -19.55 2.46
N LYS A 446 9.35 -20.30 2.32
CA LYS A 446 10.40 -20.38 3.35
C LYS A 446 11.32 -19.15 3.30
N ARG A 447 12.09 -18.94 4.37
CA ARG A 447 12.95 -17.76 4.58
C ARG A 447 14.43 -18.14 4.56
N ASN A 448 14.95 -18.53 3.40
CA ASN A 448 16.34 -19.01 3.30
C ASN A 448 17.28 -18.00 2.62
N TRP A 449 16.75 -17.04 1.85
CA TRP A 449 17.55 -15.89 1.37
C TRP A 449 17.84 -14.92 2.52
N LEU A 450 18.82 -14.04 2.32
CA LEU A 450 19.13 -12.93 3.22
C LEU A 450 18.87 -11.60 2.52
N LYS A 451 18.62 -10.54 3.29
CA LYS A 451 18.57 -9.16 2.81
C LYS A 451 19.36 -8.26 3.76
N VAL A 452 20.32 -7.52 3.20
CA VAL A 452 21.09 -6.49 3.91
C VAL A 452 20.52 -5.13 3.51
N LYS A 453 20.48 -4.19 4.47
CA LYS A 453 19.93 -2.84 4.29
C LYS A 453 20.61 -1.83 5.22
N LYS A 454 20.55 -0.56 4.82
CA LYS A 454 20.86 0.61 5.68
C LYS A 454 20.23 0.50 7.09
N ASP A 455 18.96 0.11 7.21
CA ASP A 455 18.25 0.03 8.50
C ASP A 455 18.57 -1.19 9.38
N TYR A 456 19.42 -2.14 8.94
CA TYR A 456 19.80 -3.33 9.73
C TYR A 456 21.27 -3.35 10.18
N LEU A 457 22.12 -2.58 9.51
CA LEU A 457 23.56 -2.58 9.72
C LEU A 457 23.96 -1.87 11.03
N PHE A 458 25.01 -2.40 11.69
CA PHE A 458 25.62 -1.84 12.91
C PHE A 458 24.62 -1.53 14.04
N GLY A 459 23.59 -2.37 14.18
CA GLY A 459 22.54 -2.20 15.20
C GLY A 459 21.55 -1.07 14.91
N GLY A 460 21.47 -0.58 13.66
CA GLY A 460 20.63 0.54 13.26
C GLY A 460 21.36 1.89 13.23
N LYS A 461 22.66 1.96 13.57
CA LYS A 461 23.47 3.20 13.51
C LYS A 461 23.54 3.87 12.13
N MET A 462 23.28 3.11 11.06
CA MET A 462 23.19 3.64 9.69
C MET A 462 21.77 4.09 9.28
N ALA A 463 20.74 3.86 10.10
CA ALA A 463 19.36 4.17 9.77
C ALA A 463 19.06 5.69 9.86
N ASP A 464 18.01 6.13 9.17
CA ASP A 464 17.53 7.51 9.28
C ASP A 464 16.64 7.65 10.52
N THR A 465 16.98 8.56 11.44
CA THR A 465 16.29 8.75 12.73
C THR A 465 15.88 10.21 12.96
N ALA A 466 14.84 10.42 13.78
CA ALA A 466 14.46 11.72 14.30
C ALA A 466 13.83 11.59 15.70
N ASP A 467 14.21 12.48 16.62
CA ASP A 467 13.54 12.69 17.90
C ASP A 467 12.25 13.48 17.67
N LEU A 468 11.09 12.87 17.90
CA LEU A 468 9.78 13.47 17.64
C LEU A 468 8.88 13.44 18.88
N VAL A 469 8.00 14.44 19.00
CA VAL A 469 7.05 14.57 20.11
C VAL A 469 5.78 13.79 19.81
N VAL A 470 5.22 13.11 20.83
CA VAL A 470 3.89 12.49 20.75
C VAL A 470 2.81 13.57 20.80
N LEU A 471 2.07 13.77 19.71
CA LEU A 471 0.98 14.78 19.66
C LEU A 471 -0.40 14.19 19.97
N GLY A 472 -0.54 12.87 19.97
CA GLY A 472 -1.77 12.14 20.24
C GLY A 472 -1.67 10.66 19.89
N ALA A 473 -2.74 9.90 20.12
CA ALA A 473 -2.74 8.45 19.95
C ALA A 473 -4.11 7.89 19.49
N TRP A 474 -4.06 6.73 18.82
CA TRP A 474 -5.22 5.89 18.53
C TRP A 474 -5.21 4.65 19.42
N TYR A 475 -6.40 4.12 19.69
CA TYR A 475 -6.56 2.80 20.27
C TYR A 475 -6.08 1.71 19.30
N GLY A 476 -5.60 0.60 19.85
CA GLY A 476 -5.18 -0.56 19.09
C GLY A 476 -6.36 -1.40 18.57
N SER A 477 -6.10 -2.64 18.17
CA SER A 477 -7.16 -3.57 17.76
C SER A 477 -6.77 -5.03 18.03
N GLY A 478 -7.77 -5.91 18.13
CA GLY A 478 -7.58 -7.25 18.66
C GLY A 478 -7.05 -7.19 20.09
N LYS A 479 -5.90 -7.84 20.36
CA LYS A 479 -5.27 -7.85 21.69
C LYS A 479 -4.88 -6.49 22.26
N LYS A 480 -4.92 -5.41 21.47
CA LYS A 480 -4.67 -4.03 21.91
C LYS A 480 -5.91 -3.11 21.84
N GLY A 481 -7.13 -3.67 21.83
CA GLY A 481 -8.34 -2.88 22.09
C GLY A 481 -8.28 -2.23 23.46
N GLY A 482 -8.86 -1.04 23.62
CA GLY A 482 -8.85 -0.26 24.86
C GLY A 482 -7.50 0.39 25.22
N VAL A 483 -6.39 -0.12 24.67
CA VAL A 483 -5.03 0.39 24.92
C VAL A 483 -4.61 1.34 23.79
N LEU A 484 -4.03 2.48 24.16
CA LEU A 484 -3.37 3.38 23.20
C LEU A 484 -2.10 2.70 22.67
N SER A 485 -2.08 2.33 21.39
CA SER A 485 -0.99 1.53 20.80
C SER A 485 -0.50 2.02 19.44
N ILE A 486 -0.97 3.19 19.00
CA ILE A 486 -0.56 3.79 17.73
C ILE A 486 -0.46 5.30 17.93
N PHE A 487 0.66 5.92 17.58
CA PHE A 487 0.99 7.26 18.03
C PHE A 487 1.21 8.22 16.85
N LEU A 488 0.74 9.46 17.01
CA LEU A 488 0.92 10.55 16.06
C LEU A 488 2.17 11.34 16.47
N MET A 489 3.24 11.18 15.68
CA MET A 489 4.53 11.83 15.94
C MET A 489 4.63 13.13 15.16
N GLY A 490 5.21 14.17 15.77
CA GLY A 490 5.38 15.48 15.16
C GLY A 490 6.56 16.28 15.68
N CYS A 491 6.73 17.46 15.09
CA CYS A 491 7.76 18.45 15.40
C CYS A 491 7.14 19.83 15.59
N TYR A 492 7.84 20.71 16.28
CA TYR A 492 7.49 22.14 16.33
C TYR A 492 8.01 22.87 15.08
N ASP A 493 7.29 23.88 14.59
CA ASP A 493 7.83 24.84 13.63
C ASP A 493 7.82 26.24 14.24
N ALA A 494 9.01 26.73 14.60
CA ALA A 494 9.20 28.05 15.21
C ALA A 494 8.80 29.22 14.29
N ARG A 495 8.59 29.00 12.98
CA ARG A 495 8.13 30.04 12.04
C ARG A 495 6.63 30.29 12.11
N ASP A 496 5.86 29.22 12.36
CA ASP A 496 4.39 29.25 12.43
C ASP A 496 3.89 29.13 13.89
N HIS A 497 4.80 28.89 14.85
CA HIS A 497 4.57 28.49 16.25
C HIS A 497 3.52 27.37 16.39
N LEU A 498 3.54 26.41 15.46
CA LEU A 498 2.57 25.33 15.35
C LEU A 498 3.27 23.97 15.41
N TRP A 499 2.66 23.05 16.15
CA TRP A 499 3.01 21.64 16.11
C TRP A 499 2.50 21.03 14.79
N LYS A 500 3.38 20.30 14.11
CA LYS A 500 3.15 19.73 12.77
C LYS A 500 3.40 18.23 12.79
N THR A 501 2.55 17.49 12.08
CA THR A 501 2.59 16.03 12.03
C THR A 501 3.67 15.56 11.05
N VAL A 502 4.41 14.52 11.43
CA VAL A 502 5.50 13.92 10.64
C VAL A 502 5.19 12.47 10.28
N THR A 503 4.74 11.64 11.23
CA THR A 503 4.45 10.22 10.94
C THR A 503 3.46 9.59 11.93
N LYS A 504 2.94 8.41 11.58
CA LYS A 504 2.11 7.56 12.45
C LYS A 504 2.85 6.26 12.73
N VAL A 505 3.18 5.99 13.99
CA VAL A 505 4.02 4.84 14.41
C VAL A 505 3.21 3.83 15.23
N HIS A 506 3.43 2.54 14.98
CA HIS A 506 2.65 1.42 15.55
C HIS A 506 3.52 0.24 16.03
N SER A 507 4.84 0.43 16.11
CA SER A 507 5.79 -0.65 16.45
C SER A 507 7.08 -0.07 17.04
N GLY A 508 7.76 -0.87 17.86
CA GLY A 508 8.99 -0.47 18.56
C GLY A 508 8.96 -0.82 20.04
N LEU A 509 7.76 -0.79 20.63
CA LEU A 509 7.47 -1.17 22.01
C LEU A 509 7.11 -2.66 22.10
N ASP A 510 7.49 -3.31 23.18
CA ASP A 510 6.83 -4.53 23.68
C ASP A 510 5.46 -4.19 24.33
N ASP A 511 4.77 -5.21 24.83
CA ASP A 511 3.41 -5.04 25.36
C ASP A 511 3.41 -4.35 26.73
N ALA A 512 4.30 -4.73 27.66
CA ALA A 512 4.37 -4.12 29.00
C ALA A 512 4.74 -2.63 28.94
N THR A 513 5.77 -2.26 28.17
CA THR A 513 6.16 -0.87 27.94
C THR A 513 5.04 -0.05 27.30
N ASN A 514 4.21 -0.67 26.44
CA ASN A 514 3.07 0.00 25.83
C ASN A 514 1.95 0.28 26.84
N ASP A 515 1.75 -0.59 27.83
CA ASP A 515 0.71 -0.44 28.85
C ASP A 515 1.10 0.64 29.89
N GLU A 516 2.38 0.72 30.27
CA GLU A 516 2.93 1.86 31.03
C GLU A 516 2.76 3.19 30.28
N ILE A 517 3.04 3.20 28.98
CA ILE A 517 2.87 4.37 28.11
C ILE A 517 1.39 4.75 27.95
N HIS A 518 0.47 3.79 27.91
CA HIS A 518 -0.97 4.06 27.89
C HIS A 518 -1.39 4.79 29.17
N GLU A 519 -1.02 4.28 30.35
CA GLU A 519 -1.31 4.90 31.64
C GLU A 519 -0.71 6.31 31.78
N ALA A 520 0.48 6.56 31.24
CA ALA A 520 1.09 7.89 31.22
C ALA A 520 0.34 8.84 30.26
N LEU A 521 0.04 8.39 29.04
CA LEU A 521 -0.59 9.22 28.02
C LEU A 521 -2.07 9.52 28.31
N MET A 522 -2.84 8.62 28.94
CA MET A 522 -4.23 8.90 29.33
C MET A 522 -4.34 10.12 30.27
N LYS A 523 -3.31 10.35 31.10
CA LYS A 523 -3.22 11.52 31.98
C LYS A 523 -2.92 12.80 31.19
N LEU A 524 -2.03 12.72 30.20
CA LEU A 524 -1.55 13.84 29.36
C LEU A 524 -2.44 14.17 28.15
N THR A 525 -3.37 13.29 27.76
CA THR A 525 -4.21 13.44 26.55
C THR A 525 -5.70 13.60 26.87
N GLU A 526 -6.46 14.09 25.90
CA GLU A 526 -7.92 14.27 25.94
C GLU A 526 -8.58 13.82 24.64
N ARG A 527 -9.89 13.59 24.65
CA ARG A 527 -10.66 13.11 23.49
C ARG A 527 -10.62 14.12 22.34
N ALA A 528 -10.21 13.68 21.15
CA ALA A 528 -10.16 14.55 19.98
C ALA A 528 -11.52 14.65 19.26
N ASP A 529 -11.93 15.86 18.88
CA ASP A 529 -13.03 16.11 17.94
C ASP A 529 -12.46 16.45 16.56
N ALA A 530 -12.82 15.65 15.55
CA ALA A 530 -12.37 15.85 14.17
C ALA A 530 -12.87 17.16 13.51
N ASN A 531 -13.74 17.91 14.18
CA ASN A 531 -14.24 19.22 13.78
C ASN A 531 -13.63 20.38 14.61
N LYS A 532 -13.00 20.09 15.75
CA LYS A 532 -12.41 21.08 16.69
C LYS A 532 -10.94 20.75 16.97
N ILE A 533 -10.10 20.83 15.94
CA ILE A 533 -8.64 20.67 16.08
C ILE A 533 -8.12 21.79 17.02
N PRO A 534 -7.30 21.50 18.05
CA PRO A 534 -6.71 22.52 18.91
C PRO A 534 -5.91 23.59 18.16
N ASN A 535 -5.85 24.81 18.70
CA ASN A 535 -5.18 25.95 18.04
C ASN A 535 -3.65 25.79 17.92
N TRP A 536 -3.03 24.93 18.73
CA TRP A 536 -1.59 24.62 18.68
C TRP A 536 -1.21 23.61 17.58
N LEU A 537 -2.18 22.95 16.92
CA LEU A 537 -1.97 21.84 16.00
C LEU A 537 -2.35 22.15 14.55
N LEU A 538 -1.42 21.91 13.63
CA LEU A 538 -1.70 21.81 12.19
C LEU A 538 -1.75 20.34 11.76
N CYS A 539 -2.96 19.76 11.65
CA CYS A 539 -3.18 18.37 11.22
C CYS A 539 -4.26 18.28 10.13
N LYS A 540 -4.17 17.30 9.23
CA LYS A 540 -5.24 16.99 8.26
C LYS A 540 -6.32 16.12 8.93
N LYS A 541 -7.61 16.37 8.63
CA LYS A 541 -8.76 15.69 9.26
C LYS A 541 -8.70 14.15 9.25
N ALA A 542 -8.07 13.55 8.22
CA ALA A 542 -7.89 12.11 8.11
C ALA A 542 -6.78 11.51 9.01
N LEU A 543 -5.95 12.35 9.64
CA LEU A 543 -4.88 11.98 10.58
C LEU A 543 -5.16 12.43 12.02
N ILE A 544 -6.37 12.89 12.31
CA ILE A 544 -6.75 13.21 13.70
C ILE A 544 -6.79 11.89 14.50
N PRO A 545 -6.10 11.83 15.65
CA PRO A 545 -6.09 10.67 16.53
C PRO A 545 -7.38 10.56 17.36
N ASP A 546 -7.54 9.48 18.12
CA ASP A 546 -8.71 9.30 19.00
C ASP A 546 -8.55 10.18 20.26
N VAL A 547 -7.31 10.36 20.72
CA VAL A 547 -6.92 11.32 21.76
C VAL A 547 -5.76 12.23 21.32
N LEU A 548 -5.78 13.50 21.74
CA LEU A 548 -4.75 14.52 21.47
C LEU A 548 -4.09 14.99 22.78
N ALA A 549 -2.88 15.54 22.71
CA ALA A 549 -2.20 16.15 23.85
C ALA A 549 -3.00 17.32 24.46
N LYS A 550 -3.11 17.38 25.80
CA LYS A 550 -3.65 18.55 26.52
C LYS A 550 -2.66 19.73 26.49
N THR A 551 -1.37 19.42 26.57
CA THR A 551 -0.26 20.39 26.54
C THR A 551 0.92 19.73 25.81
N PRO A 552 1.13 19.98 24.51
CA PRO A 552 2.15 19.28 23.72
C PRO A 552 3.57 19.49 24.25
N GLU A 553 3.83 20.62 24.94
CA GLU A 553 5.11 20.93 25.58
C GLU A 553 5.46 19.99 26.74
N LYS A 554 4.47 19.26 27.29
CA LYS A 554 4.62 18.26 28.35
C LYS A 554 4.60 16.81 27.82
N MET A 555 4.51 16.62 26.51
CA MET A 555 4.44 15.28 25.91
C MET A 555 5.84 14.67 25.74
N PRO A 556 5.97 13.33 25.83
CA PRO A 556 7.26 12.67 25.72
C PRO A 556 7.83 12.78 24.30
N VAL A 557 9.17 12.88 24.24
CA VAL A 557 9.96 12.77 23.01
C VAL A 557 10.36 11.32 22.82
N TRP A 558 10.20 10.77 21.61
CA TRP A 558 10.69 9.44 21.25
C TRP A 558 11.54 9.51 19.99
N GLU A 559 12.60 8.72 19.98
CA GLU A 559 13.45 8.49 18.81
C GLU A 559 12.71 7.56 17.84
N ILE A 560 12.41 8.07 16.64
CA ILE A 560 11.71 7.35 15.58
C ILE A 560 12.71 7.04 14.46
N THR A 561 12.94 5.75 14.22
CA THR A 561 13.79 5.23 13.14
C THR A 561 12.97 4.80 11.94
N GLY A 562 13.46 5.04 10.72
CA GLY A 562 12.88 4.56 9.48
C GLY A 562 13.91 4.01 8.48
N ALA A 563 13.40 3.56 7.33
CA ALA A 563 14.23 3.08 6.22
C ALA A 563 14.74 4.21 5.30
N GLU A 564 13.94 5.26 5.12
CA GLU A 564 14.28 6.51 4.43
C GLU A 564 13.30 7.61 4.88
N PHE A 565 13.71 8.89 4.83
CA PHE A 565 12.77 10.00 4.86
C PHE A 565 12.10 10.18 3.48
N THR A 566 10.80 10.44 3.47
CA THR A 566 9.93 10.50 2.28
C THR A 566 9.16 11.81 2.22
N GLN A 567 8.55 12.11 1.07
CA GLN A 567 7.60 13.21 0.93
C GLN A 567 6.18 12.65 0.76
N SER A 568 5.26 13.14 1.57
CA SER A 568 3.86 12.72 1.65
C SER A 568 2.97 13.91 1.95
N GLU A 569 1.99 14.16 1.09
CA GLU A 569 0.98 15.20 1.31
C GLU A 569 0.10 14.94 2.55
N ALA A 570 0.11 13.73 3.12
CA ALA A 570 -0.70 13.42 4.30
C ALA A 570 -0.24 14.26 5.53
N HIS A 571 1.07 14.46 5.66
CA HIS A 571 1.72 15.09 6.81
C HIS A 571 1.99 16.58 6.58
N THR A 572 2.10 17.33 7.68
CA THR A 572 2.06 18.81 7.67
C THR A 572 3.43 19.45 7.93
N ALA A 573 4.41 18.68 8.40
CA ALA A 573 5.80 19.07 8.58
C ALA A 573 6.55 19.19 7.24
N ALA A 574 6.27 20.25 6.47
CA ALA A 574 6.76 20.45 5.08
C ALA A 574 6.42 19.29 4.10
N GLY A 575 5.49 18.40 4.49
CA GLY A 575 5.21 17.15 3.79
C GLY A 575 6.28 16.06 4.00
N ILE A 576 7.21 16.22 4.93
CA ILE A 576 8.21 15.19 5.28
C ILE A 576 7.54 14.10 6.12
N SER A 577 7.88 12.84 5.87
CA SER A 577 7.44 11.69 6.65
C SER A 577 8.46 10.55 6.66
N ILE A 578 8.34 9.60 7.59
CA ILE A 578 9.31 8.51 7.81
C ILE A 578 8.75 7.20 7.25
N ARG A 579 9.49 6.51 6.36
CA ARG A 579 9.07 5.22 5.78
C ARG A 579 9.37 4.06 6.74
N PHE A 580 8.36 3.24 7.01
CA PHE A 580 8.41 2.13 7.99
C PHE A 580 8.86 2.57 9.40
N PRO A 581 8.19 3.56 10.01
CA PRO A 581 8.61 4.14 11.29
C PRO A 581 8.54 3.11 12.42
N ARG A 582 9.51 3.16 13.33
CA ARG A 582 9.58 2.40 14.57
C ARG A 582 10.02 3.32 15.69
N ILE A 583 9.46 3.15 16.88
CA ILE A 583 10.07 3.70 18.10
C ILE A 583 11.34 2.88 18.37
N THR A 584 12.49 3.52 18.53
CA THR A 584 13.75 2.86 18.89
C THR A 584 14.22 3.19 20.29
N ARG A 585 13.89 4.39 20.80
CA ARG A 585 14.25 4.81 22.16
C ARG A 585 13.24 5.82 22.71
N LEU A 586 12.85 5.65 23.96
CA LEU A 586 12.11 6.66 24.72
C LEU A 586 13.13 7.71 25.20
N ARG A 587 12.96 8.98 24.86
CA ARG A 587 13.92 10.05 25.20
C ARG A 587 13.52 10.75 26.49
N SER A 588 13.67 10.07 27.62
CA SER A 588 13.55 10.69 28.95
C SER A 588 14.63 11.76 29.21
N ASP A 589 15.68 11.79 28.39
CA ASP A 589 16.74 12.79 28.33
C ASP A 589 16.40 14.04 27.49
N LYS A 590 15.15 14.20 27.02
CA LYS A 590 14.70 15.37 26.24
C LYS A 590 13.30 15.85 26.60
N SER A 591 13.16 17.16 26.75
CA SER A 591 11.86 17.86 26.72
C SER A 591 11.34 18.01 25.28
N ALA A 592 10.04 18.30 25.13
CA ALA A 592 9.40 18.52 23.83
C ALA A 592 10.06 19.64 23.00
N MET A 593 10.71 20.62 23.65
CA MET A 593 11.42 21.73 22.99
C MET A 593 12.82 21.33 22.48
N GLU A 594 13.36 20.19 22.91
CA GLU A 594 14.66 19.65 22.48
C GLU A 594 14.53 18.53 21.44
N ALA A 595 13.31 18.21 21.02
CA ALA A 595 13.03 17.35 19.87
C ALA A 595 13.54 17.99 18.56
N ASN A 596 13.57 17.23 17.46
CA ASN A 596 13.85 17.83 16.15
C ASN A 596 12.71 18.78 15.75
N ASP A 597 13.03 20.06 15.54
CA ASP A 597 12.12 21.03 14.95
C ASP A 597 11.98 20.81 13.43
N LEU A 598 11.10 21.58 12.77
CA LEU A 598 10.94 21.48 11.33
C LEU A 598 12.19 21.90 10.55
N ALA A 599 12.97 22.90 10.99
CA ALA A 599 14.17 23.31 10.26
C ALA A 599 15.25 22.20 10.27
N HIS A 600 15.46 21.55 11.41
CA HIS A 600 16.35 20.39 11.54
C HIS A 600 15.81 19.19 10.74
N LEU A 601 14.49 18.94 10.74
CA LEU A 601 13.90 17.88 9.91
C LEU A 601 14.05 18.15 8.40
N GLU A 602 13.95 19.41 7.95
CA GLU A 602 14.24 19.82 6.57
C GLU A 602 15.73 19.57 6.22
N GLN A 603 16.67 19.72 7.18
CA GLN A 603 18.08 19.38 7.00
C GLN A 603 18.33 17.87 6.92
N LEU A 604 17.75 17.06 7.83
CA LEU A 604 17.87 15.59 7.81
C LEU A 604 17.32 14.98 6.50
N TYR A 605 16.21 15.53 5.99
CA TYR A 605 15.66 15.17 4.70
C TYR A 605 16.58 15.52 3.52
N ALA A 606 17.34 16.61 3.60
CA ALA A 606 18.31 17.01 2.59
C ALA A 606 19.62 16.20 2.66
N ALA A 607 20.05 15.81 3.86
CA ALA A 607 21.26 15.02 4.10
C ALA A 607 21.10 13.56 3.67
N SER A 608 20.00 12.91 4.06
CA SER A 608 19.72 11.48 3.79
C SER A 608 19.68 11.12 2.29
N LYS A 609 19.46 12.11 1.41
CA LYS A 609 19.48 11.99 -0.06
C LYS A 609 20.81 12.32 -0.74
N LYS A 610 21.81 12.77 0.02
CA LYS A 610 23.12 13.20 -0.51
C LYS A 610 24.25 12.33 0.05
N ASN A 611 24.24 12.11 1.35
CA ASN A 611 25.36 11.55 2.09
C ASN A 611 24.93 10.25 2.76
N VAL A 612 25.04 9.12 2.05
CA VAL A 612 24.99 7.80 2.71
C VAL A 612 26.41 7.49 3.17
N ASN A 613 26.68 7.68 4.47
CA ASN A 613 27.93 7.25 5.06
C ASN A 613 28.04 5.72 4.96
N VAL A 614 29.11 5.22 4.33
CA VAL A 614 29.41 3.79 4.20
C VAL A 614 30.73 3.43 4.88
N ASP A 615 31.33 4.37 5.60
CA ASP A 615 32.66 4.22 6.21
C ASP A 615 32.65 3.06 7.22
N LEU A 616 31.53 2.87 7.93
CA LEU A 616 31.34 1.73 8.84
C LEU A 616 31.36 0.36 8.13
N LEU A 617 30.92 0.28 6.86
CA LEU A 617 31.05 -0.95 6.05
C LEU A 617 32.49 -1.17 5.59
N LEU A 618 33.22 -0.09 5.28
CA LEU A 618 34.55 -0.13 4.67
C LEU A 618 35.69 -0.11 5.70
N ALA A 619 35.42 0.21 6.97
CA ALA A 619 36.41 0.31 8.05
C ALA A 619 37.21 -0.99 8.32
N ASN A 620 36.66 -2.14 7.93
CA ASN A 620 37.28 -3.46 8.06
C ASN A 620 37.73 -4.04 6.70
N CYS A 621 37.87 -3.21 5.67
CA CYS A 621 38.43 -3.62 4.37
C CYS A 621 39.91 -3.25 4.33
N ASP A 622 40.80 -4.24 4.41
CA ASP A 622 42.26 -4.07 4.50
C ASP A 622 42.94 -3.64 3.17
N GLU A 623 42.23 -2.94 2.29
CA GLU A 623 42.72 -2.48 0.99
C GLU A 623 43.09 -0.98 1.02
N ASP A 624 44.12 -0.59 0.26
CA ASP A 624 44.53 0.81 0.13
C ASP A 624 43.37 1.70 -0.35
N LYS A 625 43.17 2.82 0.35
CA LYS A 625 42.00 3.70 0.16
C LYS A 625 41.83 4.22 -1.27
N ASP A 626 42.93 4.38 -2.01
CA ASP A 626 42.91 4.86 -3.39
C ASP A 626 42.45 3.79 -4.40
N ASP A 627 42.80 2.50 -4.20
CA ASP A 627 42.24 1.43 -5.04
C ASP A 627 40.77 1.17 -4.68
N LEU A 628 40.43 1.20 -3.39
CA LEU A 628 39.04 1.15 -2.91
C LEU A 628 38.18 2.26 -3.54
N ALA A 629 38.69 3.49 -3.59
CA ALA A 629 38.03 4.64 -4.21
C ALA A 629 37.92 4.54 -5.74
N ASN A 630 38.77 3.76 -6.40
CA ASN A 630 38.70 3.52 -7.84
C ASN A 630 37.75 2.36 -8.19
N ARG A 631 37.74 1.28 -7.40
CA ARG A 631 36.78 0.16 -7.55
C ARG A 631 35.32 0.60 -7.38
N LEU A 632 35.07 1.55 -6.48
CA LEU A 632 33.73 2.16 -6.30
C LEU A 632 33.25 2.96 -7.52
N LYS A 633 34.14 3.37 -8.44
CA LYS A 633 33.78 4.15 -9.65
C LYS A 633 33.35 3.30 -10.86
N LEU A 634 33.44 1.96 -10.80
CA LEU A 634 33.13 1.12 -11.96
C LEU A 634 31.63 1.09 -12.30
N GLU A 635 31.28 1.55 -13.49
CA GLU A 635 29.90 1.65 -13.98
C GLU A 635 29.16 0.30 -14.03
N LYS A 636 27.87 0.35 -13.67
CA LYS A 636 26.75 -0.46 -14.22
C LYS A 636 25.46 -0.29 -13.40
N THR A 637 25.59 0.02 -12.11
CA THR A 637 24.47 0.04 -11.16
C THR A 637 23.51 1.23 -11.39
N PRO A 638 22.21 0.99 -11.66
CA PRO A 638 21.22 2.05 -11.87
C PRO A 638 21.03 2.95 -10.65
N GLN A 639 21.01 4.28 -10.86
CA GLN A 639 20.78 5.24 -9.78
C GLN A 639 19.27 5.45 -9.52
N LYS A 640 18.89 5.69 -8.25
CA LYS A 640 17.51 6.04 -7.87
C LYS A 640 17.20 7.50 -8.28
N GLY A 641 16.25 7.68 -9.18
CA GLY A 641 15.90 8.97 -9.79
C GLY A 641 15.36 10.00 -8.80
N LYS A 642 15.81 11.25 -8.93
CA LYS A 642 15.33 12.38 -8.13
C LYS A 642 13.99 12.88 -8.67
N ALA A 643 13.00 13.08 -7.78
CA ALA A 643 11.75 13.71 -8.17
C ALA A 643 11.99 15.17 -8.61
N ALA A 644 11.64 15.48 -9.86
CA ALA A 644 11.75 16.83 -10.40
C ALA A 644 10.79 17.79 -9.67
N LYS A 645 11.27 19.00 -9.36
CA LYS A 645 10.37 20.12 -9.03
C LYS A 645 9.72 20.59 -10.34
N GLY A 646 8.40 20.79 -10.32
CA GLY A 646 7.65 21.14 -11.52
C GLY A 646 8.15 22.42 -12.20
N ALA A 647 8.31 22.35 -13.52
CA ALA A 647 8.59 23.48 -14.40
C ALA A 647 7.50 23.56 -15.47
N ALA A 648 7.11 24.78 -15.85
CA ALA A 648 6.06 25.03 -16.82
C ALA A 648 6.59 25.16 -18.27
N ALA A 649 5.69 25.00 -19.22
CA ALA A 649 5.84 25.37 -20.64
C ALA A 649 6.08 26.91 -20.78
N SER A 650 6.59 27.49 -21.87
CA SER A 650 7.21 27.00 -23.12
C SER A 650 7.69 28.19 -23.98
N SER A 651 8.65 27.99 -24.89
CA SER A 651 8.68 28.63 -26.23
C SER A 651 9.83 28.02 -27.06
N SER A 652 9.81 27.82 -28.38
CA SER A 652 9.15 28.50 -29.53
C SER A 652 9.78 29.83 -29.97
N LYS A 653 10.91 29.74 -30.69
CA LYS A 653 11.46 30.81 -31.56
C LYS A 653 11.54 30.32 -33.02
N LYS A 654 11.46 31.25 -33.99
CA LYS A 654 11.27 30.95 -35.42
C LYS A 654 12.03 31.96 -36.31
N SER A 655 12.58 31.48 -37.43
CA SER A 655 13.33 32.24 -38.48
C SER A 655 14.72 32.79 -38.05
N LYS A 656 15.69 33.05 -38.94
CA LYS A 656 15.68 33.19 -40.43
C LYS A 656 16.78 32.36 -41.16
N ARG A 657 16.67 32.34 -42.49
CA ARG A 657 17.51 31.72 -43.54
C ARG A 657 19.04 31.95 -43.46
N SER A 658 19.78 30.98 -43.99
CA SER A 658 20.87 31.15 -44.98
C SER A 658 20.75 30.05 -46.06
N ASN A 659 21.57 30.04 -47.13
CA ASN A 659 21.28 29.27 -48.36
C ASN A 659 22.51 28.73 -49.12
N SER A 660 22.57 27.41 -49.33
CA SER A 660 23.39 26.65 -50.31
C SER A 660 23.12 25.14 -50.12
N GLY A 661 23.11 24.24 -51.11
CA GLY A 661 23.16 24.38 -52.58
C GLY A 661 23.82 23.16 -53.22
N SER A 662 23.20 22.55 -54.26
CA SER A 662 23.67 21.42 -55.11
C SER A 662 24.02 20.09 -54.39
N ASP A 663 23.92 18.87 -54.94
CA ASP A 663 23.12 18.23 -56.03
C ASP A 663 22.89 16.74 -55.56
N ASP A 664 22.17 15.79 -56.16
CA ASP A 664 22.16 15.31 -57.56
C ASP A 664 20.94 14.37 -57.85
N GLU A 665 20.92 13.69 -59.01
CA GLU A 665 19.72 13.15 -59.72
C GLU A 665 18.97 11.86 -59.21
N GLN A 666 17.95 11.44 -59.99
CA GLN A 666 16.95 10.36 -59.77
C GLN A 666 17.41 8.99 -60.43
N PRO A 667 16.61 8.08 -61.07
CA PRO A 667 15.15 7.94 -61.32
C PRO A 667 14.46 6.52 -61.26
N THR A 668 13.22 6.47 -60.72
CA THR A 668 12.03 5.78 -61.32
C THR A 668 11.88 4.21 -61.26
N PRO A 669 10.77 3.56 -61.77
CA PRO A 669 9.37 3.74 -61.32
C PRO A 669 8.41 2.49 -61.33
N SER A 670 7.18 2.69 -60.82
CA SER A 670 5.88 2.47 -61.51
C SER A 670 4.85 1.40 -61.03
N LYS A 671 3.58 1.71 -61.35
CA LYS A 671 2.33 0.92 -61.34
C LYS A 671 1.69 0.66 -59.96
N GLY A 672 0.36 0.81 -59.78
CA GLY A 672 -0.70 1.17 -60.74
C GLY A 672 -2.03 1.65 -60.11
N ARG A 673 -2.96 2.11 -60.96
CA ARG A 673 -4.29 2.68 -60.62
C ARG A 673 -5.33 1.61 -60.24
N SER A 674 -6.34 1.99 -59.45
CA SER A 674 -7.76 1.98 -59.88
C SER A 674 -8.68 2.79 -58.94
N SER A 675 -9.88 3.16 -59.41
CA SER A 675 -10.90 3.91 -58.67
C SER A 675 -12.31 3.72 -59.26
N ARG A 676 -13.37 3.68 -58.43
CA ARG A 676 -14.79 3.94 -58.84
C ARG A 676 -15.70 4.24 -57.62
N LYS A 677 -16.93 4.71 -57.89
CA LYS A 677 -17.92 5.32 -56.97
C LYS A 677 -19.34 5.20 -57.59
N ILE A 678 -20.41 5.74 -56.95
CA ILE A 678 -21.82 5.93 -57.46
C ILE A 678 -22.70 4.64 -57.37
N THR A 679 -23.99 4.56 -56.97
CA THR A 679 -25.02 5.39 -56.23
C THR A 679 -26.06 4.43 -55.57
N LYS A 680 -26.88 4.76 -54.54
CA LYS A 680 -28.20 5.50 -54.50
C LYS A 680 -29.24 5.01 -55.55
N LEU A 681 -30.56 4.85 -55.28
CA LEU A 681 -31.43 5.26 -54.14
C LEU A 681 -32.03 4.04 -53.35
N GLU A 682 -33.29 3.84 -52.90
CA GLU A 682 -34.61 4.54 -52.93
C GLU A 682 -35.58 4.03 -51.80
N ALA A 683 -36.82 4.57 -51.65
CA ALA A 683 -37.86 4.16 -50.65
C ALA A 683 -39.31 4.53 -51.09
N PRO A 684 -40.43 4.03 -50.47
CA PRO A 684 -41.17 4.84 -49.46
C PRO A 684 -42.13 4.11 -48.43
N THR A 685 -42.52 4.83 -47.35
CA THR A 685 -43.82 4.85 -46.57
C THR A 685 -44.60 3.56 -46.18
N ALA A 686 -45.36 3.43 -45.06
CA ALA A 686 -45.64 4.17 -43.81
C ALA A 686 -46.36 3.16 -42.82
N THR A 687 -46.81 3.38 -41.56
CA THR A 687 -47.44 4.54 -40.87
C THR A 687 -47.37 4.48 -39.32
N SER A 688 -47.17 5.64 -38.67
CA SER A 688 -47.69 6.02 -37.31
C SER A 688 -47.20 5.25 -36.06
N LYS A 689 -47.19 5.80 -34.83
CA LYS A 689 -47.41 7.18 -34.31
C LYS A 689 -46.77 7.29 -32.90
N GLY A 690 -46.38 8.51 -32.48
CA GLY A 690 -46.14 8.84 -31.06
C GLY A 690 -44.67 8.98 -30.62
N SER A 691 -44.24 10.20 -30.32
CA SER A 691 -43.02 10.53 -29.59
C SER A 691 -43.37 11.50 -28.47
N LEU A 692 -42.78 11.33 -27.27
CA LEU A 692 -43.02 12.22 -26.13
C LEU A 692 -41.81 12.23 -25.18
N LYS A 693 -40.86 13.13 -25.44
CA LYS A 693 -39.87 13.62 -24.47
C LYS A 693 -39.54 15.08 -24.76
N ASP A 694 -40.20 15.99 -24.05
CA ASP A 694 -39.61 17.27 -23.64
C ASP A 694 -40.47 17.92 -22.52
N PHE A 695 -39.97 17.80 -21.30
CA PHE A 695 -40.48 18.39 -20.06
C PHE A 695 -39.24 18.57 -19.15
N PHE A 696 -38.87 19.73 -18.62
CA PHE A 696 -39.50 21.06 -18.62
C PHE A 696 -38.49 22.17 -18.98
N LYS A 697 -39.00 23.28 -19.56
CA LYS A 697 -38.44 24.63 -19.38
C LYS A 697 -39.41 25.44 -18.51
N PRO A 698 -38.95 26.14 -17.46
CA PRO A 698 -39.69 27.27 -16.89
C PRO A 698 -39.79 28.42 -17.90
N LYS A 699 -40.86 29.21 -17.82
CA LYS A 699 -41.09 30.39 -18.69
C LYS A 699 -40.71 31.68 -17.97
N THR A 700 -40.26 32.67 -18.73
CA THR A 700 -40.24 34.08 -18.31
C THR A 700 -41.56 34.75 -18.70
N THR A 701 -42.22 35.43 -17.77
CA THR A 701 -43.29 36.39 -18.06
C THR A 701 -43.18 37.57 -17.09
N THR A 702 -43.23 38.79 -17.62
CA THR A 702 -43.06 40.03 -16.85
C THR A 702 -44.37 40.71 -16.50
N VAL A 703 -44.51 41.15 -15.24
CA VAL A 703 -45.39 42.23 -14.79
C VAL A 703 -44.58 43.08 -13.81
N ALA A 704 -44.73 44.41 -13.84
CA ALA A 704 -43.87 45.33 -13.10
C ALA A 704 -44.64 46.28 -12.18
N VAL A 705 -44.18 46.42 -10.93
CA VAL A 705 -44.44 47.55 -10.03
C VAL A 705 -43.13 47.84 -9.26
N LYS A 706 -42.85 49.11 -8.98
CA LYS A 706 -41.66 49.56 -8.23
C LYS A 706 -41.72 49.20 -6.74
N ILE A 707 -40.55 48.99 -6.12
CA ILE A 707 -40.06 49.68 -4.91
C ILE A 707 -38.54 49.43 -4.80
N GLU A 708 -37.81 50.34 -4.15
CA GLU A 708 -36.34 50.40 -4.20
C GLU A 708 -35.64 49.67 -3.05
N SER A 709 -34.50 49.02 -3.34
CA SER A 709 -33.33 49.01 -2.45
C SER A 709 -32.06 48.71 -3.27
N LYS A 710 -30.90 49.24 -2.83
CA LYS A 710 -29.62 49.14 -3.56
C LYS A 710 -28.64 48.20 -2.86
N SER A 711 -27.89 47.43 -3.64
CA SER A 711 -26.57 46.90 -3.27
C SER A 711 -25.62 46.97 -4.48
N PRO A 712 -24.30 47.19 -4.30
CA PRO A 712 -23.38 47.41 -5.42
C PRO A 712 -22.89 46.10 -6.07
N GLU A 713 -22.49 46.18 -7.35
CA GLU A 713 -21.82 45.09 -8.07
C GLU A 713 -20.28 45.21 -8.00
N ASP A 714 -19.57 44.08 -7.98
CA ASP A 714 -18.10 44.04 -7.93
C ASP A 714 -17.47 44.38 -9.31
N VAL A 715 -16.88 45.57 -9.40
CA VAL A 715 -16.21 46.04 -10.63
C VAL A 715 -14.82 45.40 -10.77
N LYS A 716 -14.68 44.48 -11.72
CA LYS A 716 -13.37 43.98 -12.18
C LYS A 716 -12.69 44.99 -13.10
N MET A 717 -11.79 45.80 -12.56
CA MET A 717 -10.84 46.55 -13.38
C MET A 717 -9.72 45.63 -13.89
N LYS A 718 -9.47 45.68 -15.21
CA LYS A 718 -8.27 45.15 -15.85
C LYS A 718 -7.34 46.33 -16.13
N VAL A 719 -6.04 46.16 -15.88
CA VAL A 719 -4.97 47.06 -16.36
C VAL A 719 -3.99 46.17 -17.12
N GLU A 720 -3.58 46.58 -18.33
CA GLU A 720 -2.71 45.77 -19.19
C GLU A 720 -1.31 46.38 -19.29
N GLY A 721 -0.26 45.57 -19.13
CA GLY A 721 1.11 45.98 -19.50
C GLY A 721 2.24 45.12 -18.92
N GLU A 722 2.83 44.29 -19.78
CA GLU A 722 4.08 43.52 -19.56
C GLU A 722 4.11 42.64 -18.29
N ASP A 723 3.06 41.82 -18.15
CA ASP A 723 2.81 41.00 -16.96
C ASP A 723 3.78 39.81 -16.83
N SER A 724 4.81 39.94 -15.98
CA SER A 724 5.59 38.77 -15.54
C SER A 724 4.73 37.91 -14.61
N ASN A 725 4.60 36.60 -14.89
CA ASN A 725 3.73 35.67 -14.13
C ASN A 725 4.31 35.26 -12.75
N LEU A 726 5.02 36.16 -12.07
CA LEU A 726 5.85 35.89 -10.89
C LEU A 726 5.07 35.30 -9.70
N PHE A 727 3.84 35.78 -9.46
CA PHE A 727 2.96 35.34 -8.38
C PHE A 727 1.83 34.41 -8.86
N SER A 728 1.92 33.85 -10.07
CA SER A 728 0.91 32.95 -10.64
C SER A 728 0.55 31.81 -9.68
N GLY A 729 -0.74 31.70 -9.35
CA GLY A 729 -1.26 30.71 -8.40
C GLY A 729 -1.06 31.05 -6.91
N GLN A 730 -0.42 32.17 -6.56
CA GLN A 730 -0.42 32.69 -5.19
C GLN A 730 -1.73 33.43 -4.92
N VAL A 731 -2.34 33.16 -3.77
CA VAL A 731 -3.53 33.85 -3.28
C VAL A 731 -3.16 34.62 -2.01
N ALA A 732 -3.49 35.90 -1.92
CA ALA A 732 -3.08 36.75 -0.81
C ALA A 732 -4.22 37.63 -0.26
N TYR A 733 -4.19 37.86 1.05
CA TYR A 733 -4.98 38.88 1.73
C TYR A 733 -4.04 39.98 2.22
N PHE A 734 -4.39 41.25 2.02
CA PHE A 734 -3.65 42.39 2.57
C PHE A 734 -4.46 42.95 3.73
N VAL A 735 -3.84 43.04 4.92
CA VAL A 735 -4.45 43.67 6.11
C VAL A 735 -4.72 45.16 5.81
N ALA A 736 -5.70 45.78 6.47
CA ALA A 736 -6.11 47.17 6.21
C ALA A 736 -4.91 48.15 6.25
N ASP A 737 -4.13 48.11 7.32
CA ASP A 737 -2.91 48.92 7.51
C ASP A 737 -1.83 48.64 6.44
N ALA A 738 -1.91 47.51 5.73
CA ALA A 738 -0.95 47.04 4.72
C ALA A 738 -1.36 47.37 3.27
N ALA A 739 -2.51 48.01 3.09
CA ALA A 739 -3.19 48.11 1.81
C ALA A 739 -2.87 49.39 1.03
N GLN A 740 -1.59 49.67 0.73
CA GLN A 740 -1.30 50.65 -0.32
C GLN A 740 -1.78 50.07 -1.66
N SER A 741 -2.60 50.80 -2.42
CA SER A 741 -3.18 50.29 -3.69
C SER A 741 -2.09 49.72 -4.59
N LYS A 742 -1.02 50.50 -4.81
CA LYS A 742 0.15 50.13 -5.61
C LYS A 742 0.71 48.73 -5.31
N GLN A 743 0.73 48.30 -4.05
CA GLN A 743 1.25 46.97 -3.67
C GLN A 743 0.25 45.84 -3.99
N LYS A 744 -1.06 46.09 -3.87
CA LYS A 744 -2.12 45.18 -4.33
C LYS A 744 -2.12 45.07 -5.85
N ASP A 745 -2.07 46.21 -6.53
CA ASP A 745 -2.14 46.34 -7.98
C ASP A 745 -0.96 45.62 -8.66
N GLU A 746 0.27 45.81 -8.13
CA GLU A 746 1.48 45.16 -8.64
C GLU A 746 1.51 43.64 -8.38
N PHE A 747 0.92 43.16 -7.28
CA PHE A 747 0.75 41.73 -7.02
C PHE A 747 -0.22 41.08 -8.02
N VAL A 748 -1.34 41.75 -8.33
CA VAL A 748 -2.33 41.28 -9.33
C VAL A 748 -1.76 41.31 -10.74
N ARG A 749 -1.10 42.42 -11.12
CA ARG A 749 -0.39 42.57 -12.40
C ARG A 749 0.59 41.43 -12.65
N HIS A 750 1.29 40.98 -11.61
CA HIS A 750 2.20 39.86 -11.69
C HIS A 750 1.58 38.47 -11.44
N GLY A 751 0.27 38.32 -11.70
CA GLY A 751 -0.46 37.06 -11.74
C GLY A 751 -0.94 36.54 -10.38
N GLY A 752 -0.81 37.34 -9.32
CA GLY A 752 -1.33 37.04 -8.00
C GLY A 752 -2.84 37.25 -7.89
N ILE A 753 -3.49 36.52 -6.99
CA ILE A 753 -4.94 36.58 -6.76
C ILE A 753 -5.20 37.20 -5.39
N LEU A 754 -5.94 38.32 -5.35
CA LEU A 754 -6.43 38.86 -4.09
C LEU A 754 -7.60 38.03 -3.56
N ALA A 755 -7.61 37.75 -2.26
CA ALA A 755 -8.74 37.15 -1.57
C ALA A 755 -9.53 38.22 -0.81
N GLU A 756 -10.85 38.29 -1.00
CA GLU A 756 -11.73 39.11 -0.15
C GLU A 756 -11.79 38.62 1.31
N ASN A 757 -11.41 37.36 1.57
CA ASN A 757 -11.61 36.70 2.85
C ASN A 757 -10.30 36.08 3.38
N SER A 758 -9.90 36.53 4.56
CA SER A 758 -8.73 36.09 5.34
C SER A 758 -8.60 34.57 5.52
N ASN A 759 -9.73 33.85 5.63
CA ASN A 759 -9.75 32.40 5.81
C ASN A 759 -9.58 31.60 4.50
N LYS A 760 -9.57 32.28 3.34
CA LYS A 760 -9.26 31.64 2.04
C LYS A 760 -7.79 31.79 1.65
N ALA A 761 -7.10 32.83 2.14
CA ALA A 761 -5.74 33.17 1.74
C ALA A 761 -4.65 32.28 2.38
N PRO A 762 -3.70 31.72 1.59
CA PRO A 762 -2.46 31.13 2.08
C PRO A 762 -1.34 32.16 2.36
N LEU A 763 -1.40 33.38 1.83
CA LEU A 763 -0.49 34.49 2.16
C LEU A 763 -1.27 35.64 2.80
N VAL A 764 -0.70 36.28 3.83
CA VAL A 764 -1.28 37.45 4.49
C VAL A 764 -0.19 38.52 4.65
N PHE A 765 -0.38 39.67 3.99
CA PHE A 765 0.60 40.75 3.97
C PHE A 765 0.28 41.86 5.00
N HIS A 766 1.33 42.32 5.67
CA HIS A 766 1.32 43.41 6.67
C HIS A 766 2.34 44.50 6.32
N SER A 767 2.05 45.77 6.64
CA SER A 767 2.85 46.97 6.34
C SER A 767 4.20 47.11 7.07
N ASN A 768 4.60 46.09 7.83
CA ASN A 768 5.76 46.06 8.73
C ASN A 768 5.59 46.85 10.05
N THR A 769 6.42 46.53 11.05
CA THR A 769 6.60 47.26 12.32
C THR A 769 5.50 47.23 13.41
N LYS A 770 4.73 46.14 13.51
CA LYS A 770 4.14 45.73 14.81
C LYS A 770 4.48 44.27 15.10
N ASN A 771 4.84 43.97 16.35
CA ASN A 771 4.72 42.60 16.87
C ASN A 771 3.22 42.28 16.88
N VAL A 772 2.80 41.19 16.26
CA VAL A 772 1.39 40.79 16.27
C VAL A 772 1.22 39.58 17.17
N ASP A 773 0.19 39.61 18.00
CA ASP A 773 -0.18 38.50 18.87
C ASP A 773 -0.73 37.34 18.02
N LEU A 774 -0.15 36.16 18.22
CA LEU A 774 -0.47 34.97 17.44
C LEU A 774 -1.80 34.33 17.89
N ALA A 775 -2.18 34.47 19.16
CA ALA A 775 -3.49 34.07 19.66
C ALA A 775 -4.61 34.95 19.10
N GLU A 776 -4.41 36.27 18.94
CA GLU A 776 -5.40 37.16 18.31
C GLU A 776 -5.59 36.90 16.81
N LEU A 777 -4.52 36.55 16.07
CA LEU A 777 -4.62 36.27 14.63
C LEU A 777 -5.26 34.90 14.32
N ARG A 778 -5.07 33.88 15.17
CA ARG A 778 -5.49 32.49 14.89
C ARG A 778 -6.98 32.27 14.58
N PRO A 779 -7.94 33.02 15.17
CA PRO A 779 -9.36 32.95 14.79
C PRO A 779 -9.70 33.68 13.47
N LEU A 780 -8.90 34.68 13.10
CA LEU A 780 -9.21 35.61 12.00
C LEU A 780 -8.72 35.10 10.64
N TYR A 781 -7.67 34.27 10.61
CA TYR A 781 -6.99 33.81 9.40
C TYR A 781 -6.88 32.29 9.32
N ARG A 782 -6.70 31.79 8.09
CA ARG A 782 -6.46 30.38 7.82
C ARG A 782 -5.21 29.90 8.57
N ARG A 783 -5.34 28.89 9.44
CA ARG A 783 -4.22 28.30 10.25
C ARG A 783 -2.98 27.81 9.49
N SER A 784 -3.02 27.75 8.17
CA SER A 784 -1.89 27.40 7.30
C SER A 784 -1.44 28.55 6.39
N CYS A 785 -1.84 29.78 6.71
CA CYS A 785 -1.38 30.98 6.00
C CYS A 785 -0.03 31.44 6.54
N ARG A 786 0.69 32.22 5.74
CA ARG A 786 1.97 32.84 6.11
C ARG A 786 1.77 34.32 6.29
N HIS A 787 2.04 34.83 7.49
CA HIS A 787 2.06 36.27 7.77
C HIS A 787 3.42 36.85 7.37
N LEU A 788 3.41 37.71 6.35
CA LEU A 788 4.58 38.27 5.70
C LEU A 788 4.57 39.79 5.78
N SER A 789 5.75 40.39 5.87
CA SER A 789 5.95 41.79 5.53
C SER A 789 5.72 42.02 4.03
N VAL A 790 5.12 43.15 3.64
CA VAL A 790 5.03 43.56 2.23
C VAL A 790 6.41 43.71 1.58
N GLN A 791 7.49 43.88 2.35
CA GLN A 791 8.86 43.82 1.85
C GLN A 791 9.18 42.52 1.09
N TRP A 792 8.48 41.40 1.38
CA TRP A 792 8.61 40.16 0.60
C TRP A 792 8.19 40.35 -0.86
N LEU A 793 7.10 41.09 -1.08
CA LEU A 793 6.57 41.39 -2.40
C LEU A 793 7.56 42.27 -3.16
N GLU A 794 8.00 43.37 -2.54
CA GLU A 794 8.90 44.37 -3.09
C GLU A 794 10.26 43.76 -3.47
N ALA A 795 10.87 42.96 -2.59
CA ALA A 795 12.10 42.25 -2.88
C ALA A 795 11.93 41.14 -3.93
N SER A 796 10.76 40.47 -3.99
CA SER A 796 10.48 39.47 -5.02
C SER A 796 10.35 40.10 -6.41
N LEU A 797 9.71 41.27 -6.49
CA LEU A 797 9.61 42.09 -7.71
C LEU A 797 11.00 42.59 -8.15
N GLN A 798 11.76 43.20 -7.25
CA GLN A 798 13.10 43.73 -7.52
C GLN A 798 14.06 42.64 -8.02
N ALA A 799 14.04 41.46 -7.41
CA ALA A 799 14.85 40.31 -7.83
C ALA A 799 14.25 39.50 -8.99
N LYS A 800 13.05 39.87 -9.49
CA LYS A 800 12.25 39.13 -10.49
C LYS A 800 12.08 37.64 -10.16
N LYS A 801 12.04 37.31 -8.86
CA LYS A 801 12.05 35.94 -8.34
C LYS A 801 11.51 35.92 -6.92
N LEU A 802 10.60 34.98 -6.64
CA LEU A 802 10.02 34.76 -5.32
C LEU A 802 11.10 34.56 -4.26
N GLN A 803 11.10 35.43 -3.25
CA GLN A 803 12.08 35.37 -2.16
C GLN A 803 11.76 34.27 -1.15
N PRO A 804 12.75 33.77 -0.40
CA PRO A 804 12.52 32.84 0.71
C PRO A 804 11.60 33.49 1.76
N TYR A 805 10.38 32.95 1.91
CA TYR A 805 9.41 33.41 2.91
C TYR A 805 9.98 33.64 4.33
N PRO A 806 10.91 32.81 4.88
CA PRO A 806 11.43 33.02 6.23
C PRO A 806 12.18 34.33 6.46
N LEU A 807 12.75 34.95 5.41
CA LEU A 807 13.45 36.24 5.53
C LEU A 807 12.51 37.44 5.74
N TYR A 808 11.21 37.23 5.52
CA TYR A 808 10.18 38.29 5.55
C TYR A 808 8.95 37.85 6.37
N ALA A 809 9.06 36.73 7.10
CA ALA A 809 8.06 36.33 8.07
C ALA A 809 8.08 37.32 9.24
N LEU A 810 6.89 37.70 9.71
CA LEU A 810 6.78 38.59 10.86
C LEU A 810 7.14 37.80 12.13
N LEU A 811 7.87 38.43 13.04
CA LEU A 811 8.03 37.92 14.41
C LEU A 811 6.68 38.05 15.12
N LEU A 812 5.97 36.92 15.17
CA LEU A 812 4.75 36.75 15.94
C LEU A 812 5.15 36.53 17.41
N LYS A 813 4.47 37.20 18.34
CA LYS A 813 4.67 36.93 19.78
C LYS A 813 3.70 35.85 20.25
N SER A 814 4.21 35.01 21.14
CA SER A 814 3.56 33.85 21.76
C SER A 814 2.58 34.25 22.87
#